data_AF-A0A2V9JAQ8-F1
#
_entry.id   AF-A0A2V9JAQ8-F1
#
_cell.length_a   1.000
_cell.length_b   1.000
_cell.length_c   1.000
_cell.angle_alpha   90.00
_cell.angle_beta   90.00
_cell.angle_gamma   90.00
#
_symmetry.space_group_name_H-M   'P 1'
#
loop_
_entity.id
_entity.type
_entity.pdbx_description
1 polymer ?
#
loop_
_entity_poly.entity_id
_entity_poly.type
_entity_poly.pdbx_seq_one_letter_code
_entity_poly.pdbx_strand_id
1 'polypeptide(L)'
;DDNQHGTHVSGTIGAVGNNGIGVAGVNWNVKLMACKFLNAGGSGSTDGAVSCLNYLAMMKDRGVNIVATNNSWGGGEFSQALYDAIDAHRQRGILFMAAAGNSALDNDTVSFYPANYYLPNIIAVAATTSTDARASFSNFGRRTVHLGAPGDQILSTTPNNTYGTLSGTSMATPHVTGVAALLKAQDGTRDWRAIRNLILAGGDNKSSLSNTVTQKRLNAFGSLNCTNSTILSRLRPIGNVVTTSAGTPVDLAVLHINCAAPNGSVSVTVDPGGAILTLHDDGLQGDQAAGDGVYSAQFTPASQGTYTLTFPGGDVVTVTILIPYNVSSTTFNYRTITGTNLNFGDDSSALITAPFPIRFGGGSFSSLYVGSNGNVNFSGPFTAFSNESLPTTTIGTLVAPFWDDLYAVSGTAQNVFWDVTGTAPNRELVIEWRDIRNFSCNADGTATVKFQVVFFEGSSDILFNYADALFGGSCASADQGASATVGVQVGSNSANQYGFNTASLSDGTALLWTLPSTNPAISVTPASQDFGSVPVGSYADRTFMVQNTGGGTLTGNASTSAPVSVVSGSPFSLAAGANQAVVVRFSPASEASFVGNVSFTSNAGDVSRGVTGVGTPSPPQISVTPTSLNFGSVGVGDSADQTFTVQNTGGGTLTGSAGTTAPFSVVSGSPFSIDAGASNFVVVRFSPTATGTFTRTVTFTSNALTSPISQGVTGTGAQITVTSPKGGETWHINHNQSVKWSSKGVTGNVKIDLSRDGGINWEAVLLSTPNDGNQTVNLPAPATTQARIRVCHLSGTLCGASAANFKIQQ
;
A
#
# COMPACT_ATOMS: atom_id res chain seq x y z
N ASP A 1 -6.87 -63.47 3.91
CA ASP A 1 -7.42 -62.67 2.81
C ASP A 1 -8.71 -63.34 2.38
N ASP A 2 -9.80 -62.58 2.39
CA ASP A 2 -11.17 -63.01 2.09
C ASP A 2 -11.69 -62.46 0.74
N ASN A 3 -10.83 -61.76 -0.02
CA ASN A 3 -11.16 -61.25 -1.37
C ASN A 3 -10.34 -61.93 -2.46
N GLN A 4 -9.02 -62.14 -2.24
CA GLN A 4 -7.97 -62.67 -3.14
C GLN A 4 -6.96 -61.64 -3.63
N HIS A 5 -7.34 -60.37 -3.73
CA HIS A 5 -6.51 -59.30 -4.31
C HIS A 5 -5.21 -59.10 -3.52
N GLY A 6 -5.28 -59.05 -2.19
CA GLY A 6 -4.12 -58.88 -1.32
C GLY A 6 -3.10 -60.02 -1.44
N THR A 7 -3.59 -61.25 -1.58
CA THR A 7 -2.75 -62.44 -1.81
C THR A 7 -2.07 -62.40 -3.17
N HIS A 8 -2.79 -61.96 -4.20
CA HIS A 8 -2.26 -61.84 -5.56
C HIS A 8 -1.12 -60.83 -5.64
N VAL A 9 -1.28 -59.64 -5.08
CA VAL A 9 -0.21 -58.63 -5.08
C VAL A 9 0.97 -59.07 -4.22
N SER A 10 0.73 -59.76 -3.11
CA SER A 10 1.78 -60.31 -2.24
C SER A 10 2.64 -61.35 -2.98
N GLY A 11 2.02 -62.24 -3.75
CA GLY A 11 2.73 -63.24 -4.56
C GLY A 11 3.64 -62.61 -5.62
N THR A 12 3.18 -61.55 -6.28
CA THR A 12 3.99 -60.82 -7.28
C THR A 12 5.22 -60.17 -6.64
N ILE A 13 5.10 -59.66 -5.41
CA ILE A 13 6.26 -59.09 -4.68
C ILE A 13 7.25 -60.20 -4.31
N GLY A 14 6.77 -61.30 -3.72
CA GLY A 14 7.65 -62.22 -3.00
C GLY A 14 7.16 -63.64 -2.82
N ALA A 15 6.44 -64.22 -3.78
CA ALA A 15 6.26 -65.68 -3.82
C ALA A 15 7.64 -66.36 -3.85
N VAL A 16 7.79 -67.41 -3.04
CA VAL A 16 9.06 -68.12 -2.86
C VAL A 16 9.49 -68.73 -4.20
N GLY A 17 10.62 -68.27 -4.73
CA GLY A 17 11.16 -68.82 -5.97
C GLY A 17 11.90 -70.15 -5.74
N ASN A 18 12.00 -70.92 -6.83
CA ASN A 18 12.77 -72.18 -6.91
C ASN A 18 12.39 -73.25 -5.86
N ASN A 19 11.13 -73.28 -5.44
CA ASN A 19 10.57 -74.28 -4.52
C ASN A 19 9.78 -75.41 -5.24
N GLY A 20 9.71 -75.39 -6.57
CA GLY A 20 9.02 -76.39 -7.38
C GLY A 20 7.50 -76.30 -7.42
N ILE A 21 6.88 -75.23 -6.89
CA ILE A 21 5.42 -75.04 -6.90
C ILE A 21 5.05 -73.62 -7.38
N GLY A 22 3.97 -73.52 -8.15
CA GLY A 22 3.32 -72.24 -8.41
C GLY A 22 4.12 -71.23 -9.23
N VAL A 23 4.34 -70.06 -8.63
CA VAL A 23 4.95 -68.87 -9.24
C VAL A 23 6.14 -68.38 -8.42
N ALA A 24 6.93 -67.46 -8.99
CA ALA A 24 8.00 -66.76 -8.29
C ALA A 24 7.70 -65.26 -8.22
N GLY A 25 7.89 -64.65 -7.06
CA GLY A 25 7.82 -63.21 -6.91
C GLY A 25 9.05 -62.53 -7.50
N VAL A 26 9.03 -61.19 -7.54
CA VAL A 26 10.19 -60.41 -7.95
C VAL A 26 11.34 -60.58 -6.95
N ASN A 27 11.07 -60.54 -5.64
CA ASN A 27 12.06 -60.79 -4.59
C ASN A 27 11.78 -62.11 -3.86
N TRP A 28 12.57 -63.14 -4.13
CA TRP A 28 12.34 -64.49 -3.61
C TRP A 28 12.57 -64.61 -2.11
N ASN A 29 13.32 -63.69 -1.50
CA ASN A 29 13.60 -63.66 -0.06
C ASN A 29 13.24 -62.29 0.51
N VAL A 30 11.97 -62.13 0.86
CA VAL A 30 11.41 -60.92 1.44
C VAL A 30 10.40 -61.29 2.53
N LYS A 31 10.26 -60.41 3.53
CA LYS A 31 9.19 -60.52 4.53
C LYS A 31 8.08 -59.55 4.17
N LEU A 32 6.84 -60.05 4.12
CA LEU A 32 5.65 -59.26 3.85
C LEU A 32 4.91 -58.98 5.15
N MET A 33 4.57 -57.72 5.41
CA MET A 33 3.71 -57.31 6.51
C MET A 33 2.36 -56.90 5.94
N ALA A 34 1.31 -57.66 6.26
CA ALA A 34 -0.03 -57.39 5.79
C ALA A 34 -0.76 -56.42 6.73
N CYS A 35 -1.39 -55.39 6.17
CA CYS A 35 -2.40 -54.58 6.85
C CYS A 35 -3.67 -54.55 6.00
N LYS A 36 -4.76 -55.10 6.53
CA LYS A 36 -6.04 -55.23 5.82
C LYS A 36 -6.97 -54.10 6.22
N PHE A 37 -7.30 -53.23 5.27
CA PHE A 37 -8.36 -52.22 5.42
C PHE A 37 -9.48 -52.36 4.38
N LEU A 38 -9.29 -53.17 3.33
CA LEU A 38 -10.31 -53.52 2.35
C LEU A 38 -11.09 -54.76 2.81
N ASN A 39 -12.41 -54.73 2.69
CA ASN A 39 -13.31 -55.84 3.05
C ASN A 39 -13.36 -56.93 1.95
N ALA A 40 -14.19 -57.95 2.13
CA ALA A 40 -14.33 -59.06 1.18
C ALA A 40 -14.82 -58.63 -0.22
N GLY A 41 -15.50 -57.48 -0.33
CA GLY A 41 -15.91 -56.88 -1.61
C GLY A 41 -14.82 -56.03 -2.29
N GLY A 42 -13.64 -55.90 -1.67
CA GLY A 42 -12.54 -55.09 -2.21
C GLY A 42 -12.65 -53.59 -1.92
N SER A 43 -13.56 -53.17 -1.03
CA SER A 43 -13.78 -51.76 -0.67
C SER A 43 -13.29 -51.44 0.74
N GLY A 44 -12.89 -50.20 1.00
CA GLY A 44 -12.49 -49.71 2.32
C GLY A 44 -12.59 -48.18 2.42
N SER A 45 -12.26 -47.63 3.58
CA SER A 45 -12.32 -46.19 3.85
C SER A 45 -10.93 -45.55 3.90
N THR A 46 -10.87 -44.23 3.66
CA THR A 46 -9.65 -43.42 3.84
C THR A 46 -9.09 -43.54 5.25
N ASP A 47 -9.94 -43.52 6.28
CA ASP A 47 -9.52 -43.70 7.68
C ASP A 47 -8.88 -45.07 7.93
N GLY A 48 -9.39 -46.12 7.26
CA GLY A 48 -8.81 -47.46 7.31
C GLY A 48 -7.41 -47.49 6.67
N ALA A 49 -7.23 -46.80 5.53
CA ALA A 49 -5.92 -46.66 4.89
C ALA A 49 -4.94 -45.89 5.78
N VAL A 50 -5.35 -44.75 6.34
CA VAL A 50 -4.56 -43.95 7.29
C VAL A 50 -4.16 -44.78 8.52
N SER A 51 -5.08 -45.55 9.08
CA SER A 51 -4.79 -46.45 10.21
C SER A 51 -3.73 -47.49 9.87
N CYS A 52 -3.79 -48.07 8.66
CA CYS A 52 -2.77 -49.00 8.19
C CYS A 52 -1.40 -48.34 8.01
N LEU A 53 -1.34 -47.13 7.43
CA LEU A 53 -0.09 -46.39 7.29
C LEU A 53 0.48 -46.03 8.67
N ASN A 54 -0.34 -45.54 9.60
CA ASN A 54 0.11 -45.25 10.96
C ASN A 54 0.66 -46.49 11.68
N TYR A 55 0.02 -47.65 11.49
CA TYR A 55 0.54 -48.92 12.01
C TYR A 55 1.93 -49.25 11.43
N LEU A 56 2.11 -49.13 10.10
CA LEU A 56 3.40 -49.40 9.46
C LEU A 56 4.49 -48.40 9.90
N ALA A 57 4.14 -47.12 10.07
CA ALA A 57 5.05 -46.11 10.59
C ALA A 57 5.51 -46.47 12.01
N MET A 58 4.57 -46.85 12.88
CA MET A 58 4.87 -47.33 14.23
C MET A 58 5.77 -48.57 14.22
N MET A 59 5.56 -49.53 13.31
CA MET A 59 6.41 -50.71 13.21
C MET A 59 7.82 -50.37 12.74
N LYS A 60 7.97 -49.40 11.82
CA LYS A 60 9.28 -48.87 11.41
C LYS A 60 10.01 -48.21 12.57
N ASP A 61 9.31 -47.41 13.38
CA ASP A 61 9.87 -46.76 14.57
C ASP A 61 10.32 -47.77 15.64
N ARG A 62 9.65 -48.94 15.70
CA ARG A 62 10.05 -50.09 16.52
C ARG A 62 11.21 -50.91 15.95
N GLY A 63 11.84 -50.45 14.87
CA GLY A 63 13.01 -51.07 14.25
C GLY A 63 12.70 -52.15 13.21
N VAL A 64 11.43 -52.33 12.80
CA VAL A 64 11.13 -53.22 11.67
C VAL A 64 11.66 -52.60 10.37
N ASN A 65 12.43 -53.38 9.61
CA ASN A 65 12.96 -52.93 8.33
C ASN A 65 11.88 -52.90 7.23
N ILE A 66 11.07 -51.84 7.23
CA ILE A 66 10.09 -51.56 6.17
C ILE A 66 10.77 -50.67 5.12
N VAL A 67 10.87 -51.18 3.89
CA VAL A 67 11.54 -50.50 2.76
C VAL A 67 10.52 -49.74 1.91
N ALA A 68 9.38 -50.38 1.65
CA ALA A 68 8.32 -49.83 0.82
C ALA A 68 6.96 -50.39 1.24
N THR A 69 5.90 -49.67 0.93
CA THR A 69 4.50 -50.12 0.99
C THR A 69 3.95 -50.29 -0.42
N ASN A 70 3.23 -51.38 -0.67
CA ASN A 70 2.52 -51.60 -1.93
C ASN A 70 1.05 -51.19 -1.79
N ASN A 71 0.63 -50.16 -2.52
CA ASN A 71 -0.70 -49.58 -2.43
C ASN A 71 -1.46 -49.79 -3.75
N SER A 72 -1.94 -51.01 -3.92
CA SER A 72 -2.75 -51.45 -5.07
C SER A 72 -4.22 -51.08 -4.88
N TRP A 73 -4.49 -49.81 -4.56
CA TRP A 73 -5.82 -49.26 -4.30
C TRP A 73 -5.82 -47.77 -4.64
N GLY A 74 -7.00 -47.18 -4.79
CA GLY A 74 -7.17 -45.74 -5.00
C GLY A 74 -8.61 -45.37 -5.29
N GLY A 75 -8.89 -44.07 -5.28
CA GLY A 75 -10.22 -43.48 -5.37
C GLY A 75 -10.45 -42.42 -4.30
N GLY A 76 -11.55 -41.68 -4.44
CA GLY A 76 -11.89 -40.54 -3.59
C GLY A 76 -11.12 -39.26 -3.95
N GLU A 77 -11.41 -38.19 -3.21
CA GLU A 77 -10.80 -36.87 -3.38
C GLU A 77 -9.49 -36.72 -2.58
N PHE A 78 -8.86 -35.54 -2.68
CA PHE A 78 -7.69 -35.22 -1.87
C PHE A 78 -8.06 -35.27 -0.38
N SER A 79 -7.22 -35.93 0.42
CA SER A 79 -7.36 -35.97 1.88
C SER A 79 -6.05 -35.55 2.52
N GLN A 80 -6.09 -34.43 3.26
CA GLN A 80 -4.91 -33.96 3.99
C GLN A 80 -4.39 -35.02 4.99
N ALA A 81 -5.29 -35.72 5.67
CA ALA A 81 -4.92 -36.78 6.61
C ALA A 81 -4.19 -37.95 5.93
N LEU A 82 -4.62 -38.33 4.72
CA LEU A 82 -3.92 -39.35 3.94
C LEU A 82 -2.58 -38.86 3.41
N TYR A 83 -2.51 -37.61 2.93
CA TYR A 83 -1.26 -36.97 2.54
C TYR A 83 -0.23 -37.00 3.68
N ASP A 84 -0.63 -36.54 4.88
CA ASP A 84 0.24 -36.48 6.05
C ASP A 84 0.73 -37.86 6.49
N ALA A 85 -0.13 -38.89 6.40
CA ALA A 85 0.26 -40.27 6.70
C ALA A 85 1.31 -40.83 5.72
N ILE A 86 1.21 -40.47 4.43
CA ILE A 86 2.21 -40.85 3.41
C ILE A 86 3.50 -40.03 3.57
N ASP A 87 3.40 -38.77 3.95
CA ASP A 87 4.59 -37.95 4.27
C ASP A 87 5.32 -38.48 5.51
N ALA A 88 4.60 -38.94 6.52
CA ALA A 88 5.18 -39.59 7.70
C ALA A 88 5.97 -40.87 7.33
N HIS A 89 5.62 -41.55 6.23
CA HIS A 89 6.41 -42.64 5.64
C HIS A 89 7.71 -42.14 5.00
N ARG A 90 7.66 -41.04 4.25
CA ARG A 90 8.85 -40.40 3.66
C ARG A 90 9.88 -40.06 4.72
N GLN A 91 9.44 -39.43 5.82
CA GLN A 91 10.30 -39.03 6.94
C GLN A 91 11.02 -40.23 7.60
N ARG A 92 10.47 -41.45 7.44
CA ARG A 92 11.05 -42.71 7.95
C ARG A 92 11.79 -43.51 6.87
N GLY A 93 11.93 -42.95 5.67
CA GLY A 93 12.55 -43.60 4.53
C GLY A 93 11.78 -44.82 4.01
N ILE A 94 10.45 -44.75 4.03
CA ILE A 94 9.56 -45.76 3.45
C ILE A 94 9.05 -45.25 2.09
N LEU A 95 9.32 -45.99 1.02
CA LEU A 95 8.77 -45.73 -0.31
C LEU A 95 7.28 -46.12 -0.38
N PHE A 96 6.49 -45.37 -1.15
CA PHE A 96 5.07 -45.60 -1.31
C PHE A 96 4.76 -45.90 -2.79
N MET A 97 4.58 -47.18 -3.12
CA MET A 97 4.24 -47.58 -4.49
C MET A 97 2.73 -47.50 -4.66
N ALA A 98 2.25 -46.74 -5.66
CA ALA A 98 0.83 -46.48 -5.86
C ALA A 98 0.37 -46.91 -7.25
N ALA A 99 -0.78 -47.60 -7.31
CA ALA A 99 -1.43 -47.93 -8.58
C ALA A 99 -1.98 -46.66 -9.23
N ALA A 100 -1.72 -46.44 -10.53
CA ALA A 100 -2.14 -45.21 -11.22
C ALA A 100 -3.66 -45.09 -11.45
N GLY A 101 -4.41 -46.20 -11.41
CA GLY A 101 -5.84 -46.25 -11.74
C GLY A 101 -6.14 -47.07 -12.99
N ASN A 102 -7.39 -47.49 -13.17
CA ASN A 102 -7.81 -48.44 -14.22
C ASN A 102 -8.94 -47.90 -15.12
N SER A 103 -9.01 -46.58 -15.30
CA SER A 103 -10.10 -45.90 -16.04
C SER A 103 -9.66 -45.32 -17.39
N ALA A 104 -8.42 -45.59 -17.82
CA ALA A 104 -7.81 -45.02 -19.03
C ALA A 104 -7.72 -43.48 -19.05
N LEU A 105 -7.71 -42.85 -17.88
CA LEU A 105 -7.70 -41.38 -17.73
C LEU A 105 -6.28 -40.82 -17.58
N ASP A 106 -6.13 -39.55 -17.95
CA ASP A 106 -4.91 -38.77 -17.74
C ASP A 106 -4.95 -38.11 -16.35
N ASN A 107 -4.12 -38.61 -15.44
CA ASN A 107 -3.95 -38.14 -14.08
C ASN A 107 -3.40 -36.72 -13.98
N ASP A 108 -2.81 -36.16 -15.05
CA ASP A 108 -2.43 -34.73 -15.09
C ASP A 108 -3.68 -33.82 -15.18
N THR A 109 -4.84 -34.37 -15.56
CA THR A 109 -6.13 -33.67 -15.70
C THR A 109 -7.21 -34.14 -14.73
N VAL A 110 -7.29 -35.46 -14.47
CA VAL A 110 -8.24 -36.07 -13.54
C VAL A 110 -7.46 -36.79 -12.46
N SER A 111 -7.28 -36.14 -11.31
CA SER A 111 -6.43 -36.67 -10.23
C SER A 111 -6.95 -38.01 -9.71
N PHE A 112 -6.05 -38.96 -9.47
CA PHE A 112 -6.35 -40.25 -8.85
C PHE A 112 -5.50 -40.44 -7.59
N TYR A 113 -6.12 -40.41 -6.42
CA TYR A 113 -5.42 -40.56 -5.14
C TYR A 113 -5.36 -42.04 -4.71
N PRO A 114 -4.23 -42.49 -4.11
CA PRO A 114 -3.09 -41.70 -3.64
C PRO A 114 -1.99 -41.41 -4.69
N ALA A 115 -2.12 -41.92 -5.92
CA ALA A 115 -1.06 -41.80 -6.94
C ALA A 115 -0.70 -40.35 -7.32
N ASN A 116 -1.65 -39.42 -7.22
CA ASN A 116 -1.50 -38.00 -7.53
C ASN A 116 -0.95 -37.13 -6.39
N TYR A 117 -0.74 -37.66 -5.18
CA TYR A 117 -0.10 -36.86 -4.13
C TYR A 117 1.32 -36.46 -4.54
N TYR A 118 1.64 -35.18 -4.41
CA TYR A 118 2.97 -34.66 -4.68
C TYR A 118 3.87 -34.85 -3.44
N LEU A 119 4.44 -36.05 -3.34
CA LEU A 119 5.41 -36.45 -2.33
C LEU A 119 6.52 -37.29 -3.00
N PRO A 120 7.80 -37.03 -2.74
CA PRO A 120 8.88 -37.64 -3.50
C PRO A 120 9.08 -39.12 -3.20
N ASN A 121 8.59 -39.65 -2.07
CA ASN A 121 8.64 -41.09 -1.78
C ASN A 121 7.59 -41.90 -2.54
N ILE A 122 6.68 -41.26 -3.28
CA ILE A 122 5.68 -41.95 -4.09
C ILE A 122 6.27 -42.36 -5.44
N ILE A 123 5.95 -43.59 -5.88
CA ILE A 123 6.12 -44.01 -7.27
C ILE A 123 4.77 -44.51 -7.78
N ALA A 124 4.15 -43.71 -8.64
CA ALA A 124 2.90 -44.04 -9.32
C ALA A 124 3.15 -44.93 -10.55
N VAL A 125 2.44 -46.04 -10.66
CA VAL A 125 2.75 -47.12 -11.61
C VAL A 125 1.60 -47.37 -12.59
N ALA A 126 1.87 -47.16 -13.88
CA ALA A 126 0.99 -47.57 -14.98
C ALA A 126 1.13 -49.07 -15.28
N ALA A 127 0.11 -49.66 -15.89
CA ALA A 127 0.12 -51.06 -16.33
C ALA A 127 0.53 -51.17 -17.80
N THR A 128 1.45 -52.08 -18.08
CA THR A 128 1.83 -52.50 -19.44
C THR A 128 1.37 -53.92 -19.72
N THR A 129 1.19 -54.22 -21.00
CA THR A 129 0.91 -55.57 -21.51
C THR A 129 2.21 -56.33 -21.78
N SER A 130 2.09 -57.61 -22.15
CA SER A 130 3.21 -58.44 -22.59
C SER A 130 3.87 -57.97 -23.89
N THR A 131 3.23 -57.06 -24.63
CA THR A 131 3.77 -56.44 -25.87
C THR A 131 4.43 -55.08 -25.62
N ASP A 132 4.69 -54.74 -24.35
CA ASP A 132 5.17 -53.42 -23.90
C ASP A 132 4.22 -52.24 -24.25
N ALA A 133 2.98 -52.50 -24.69
CA ALA A 133 1.96 -51.46 -24.83
C ALA A 133 1.46 -51.01 -23.45
N ARG A 134 1.01 -49.75 -23.30
CA ARG A 134 0.21 -49.35 -22.14
C ARG A 134 -1.11 -50.13 -22.20
N ALA A 135 -1.48 -50.79 -21.12
CA ALA A 135 -2.75 -51.51 -21.05
C ALA A 135 -3.92 -50.54 -21.28
N SER A 136 -4.95 -50.96 -22.03
CA SER A 136 -6.05 -50.08 -22.45
C SER A 136 -6.75 -49.40 -21.27
N PHE A 137 -6.87 -50.09 -20.14
CA PHE A 137 -7.45 -49.58 -18.90
C PHE A 137 -6.51 -48.69 -18.07
N SER A 138 -5.20 -48.72 -18.28
CA SER A 138 -4.26 -48.07 -17.35
C SER A 138 -4.42 -46.56 -17.38
N ASN A 139 -4.58 -45.91 -16.23
CA ASN A 139 -4.34 -44.46 -16.18
C ASN A 139 -2.87 -44.14 -16.50
N PHE A 140 -2.61 -42.89 -16.89
CA PHE A 140 -1.29 -42.35 -17.22
C PHE A 140 -1.20 -40.88 -16.77
N GLY A 141 -0.06 -40.23 -16.93
CA GLY A 141 0.13 -38.83 -16.55
C GLY A 141 1.57 -38.42 -16.79
N ARG A 142 1.81 -37.47 -17.70
CA ARG A 142 3.16 -37.07 -18.13
C ARG A 142 3.96 -36.47 -16.97
N ARG A 143 3.27 -35.89 -15.99
CA ARG A 143 3.87 -35.24 -14.81
C ARG A 143 3.58 -35.98 -13.51
N THR A 144 2.54 -36.81 -13.45
CA THR A 144 2.04 -37.45 -12.22
C THR A 144 2.29 -38.96 -12.14
N VAL A 145 2.37 -39.70 -13.26
CA VAL A 145 2.63 -41.15 -13.28
C VAL A 145 4.07 -41.44 -13.66
N HIS A 146 4.79 -42.17 -12.82
CA HIS A 146 6.25 -42.23 -12.89
C HIS A 146 6.77 -43.15 -13.99
N LEU A 147 6.29 -44.41 -14.02
CA LEU A 147 6.76 -45.45 -14.94
C LEU A 147 5.67 -46.52 -15.16
N GLY A 148 5.85 -47.38 -16.17
CA GLY A 148 4.98 -48.54 -16.42
C GLY A 148 5.59 -49.86 -15.93
N ALA A 149 4.77 -50.82 -15.51
CA ALA A 149 5.22 -52.18 -15.20
C ALA A 149 4.16 -53.22 -15.66
N PRO A 150 4.53 -54.50 -15.84
CA PRO A 150 3.58 -55.54 -16.26
C PRO A 150 2.37 -55.61 -15.32
N GLY A 151 1.19 -55.35 -15.87
CA GLY A 151 -0.05 -55.29 -15.10
C GLY A 151 -1.25 -55.91 -15.81
N ASP A 152 -1.10 -56.36 -17.06
CA ASP A 152 -2.15 -57.08 -17.79
C ASP A 152 -1.81 -58.57 -17.86
N GLN A 153 -2.79 -59.42 -17.49
CA GLN A 153 -2.70 -60.88 -17.48
C GLN A 153 -1.54 -61.40 -16.61
N ILE A 154 -1.47 -60.92 -15.36
CA ILE A 154 -0.43 -61.32 -14.41
C ILE A 154 -0.91 -62.52 -13.62
N LEU A 155 -0.19 -63.64 -13.73
CA LEU A 155 -0.38 -64.84 -12.91
C LEU A 155 0.29 -64.66 -11.54
N SER A 156 -0.43 -64.93 -10.46
CA SER A 156 0.11 -64.90 -9.09
C SER A 156 -0.64 -65.83 -8.13
N THR A 157 -0.26 -65.83 -6.85
CA THR A 157 -0.89 -66.61 -5.78
C THR A 157 -2.29 -66.08 -5.43
N THR A 158 -3.24 -66.98 -5.18
CA THR A 158 -4.56 -66.65 -4.64
C THR A 158 -4.84 -67.49 -3.37
N PRO A 159 -5.82 -67.13 -2.53
CA PRO A 159 -6.11 -67.88 -1.30
C PRO A 159 -6.35 -69.37 -1.55
N ASN A 160 -6.20 -70.17 -0.49
CA ASN A 160 -6.45 -71.62 -0.51
C ASN A 160 -5.49 -72.43 -1.41
N ASN A 161 -4.21 -72.06 -1.45
CA ASN A 161 -3.16 -72.75 -2.21
C ASN A 161 -3.47 -72.83 -3.72
N THR A 162 -3.99 -71.72 -4.27
CA THR A 162 -4.33 -71.61 -5.68
C THR A 162 -3.51 -70.51 -6.36
N TYR A 163 -3.64 -70.45 -7.69
CA TYR A 163 -3.04 -69.42 -8.52
C TYR A 163 -4.10 -68.87 -9.48
N GLY A 164 -4.03 -67.59 -9.79
CA GLY A 164 -4.98 -66.92 -10.66
C GLY A 164 -4.33 -65.80 -11.46
N THR A 165 -4.96 -65.43 -12.56
CA THR A 165 -4.52 -64.35 -13.45
C THR A 165 -5.41 -63.14 -13.26
N LEU A 166 -4.82 -61.99 -12.92
CA LEU A 166 -5.52 -60.71 -12.79
C LEU A 166 -4.89 -59.62 -13.66
N SER A 167 -5.68 -58.61 -14.03
CA SER A 167 -5.25 -57.41 -14.75
C SER A 167 -5.58 -56.15 -13.97
N GLY A 168 -4.64 -55.20 -13.94
CA GLY A 168 -4.80 -53.89 -13.31
C GLY A 168 -3.45 -53.22 -13.01
N THR A 169 -3.45 -51.90 -12.83
CA THR A 169 -2.32 -51.18 -12.22
C THR A 169 -2.00 -51.70 -10.80
N SER A 170 -2.99 -52.32 -10.16
CA SER A 170 -2.83 -53.13 -8.95
C SER A 170 -1.80 -54.26 -9.09
N MET A 171 -1.63 -54.85 -10.27
CA MET A 171 -0.67 -55.93 -10.54
C MET A 171 0.67 -55.39 -11.05
N ALA A 172 0.69 -54.17 -11.62
CA ALA A 172 1.92 -53.48 -11.99
C ALA A 172 2.71 -52.98 -10.76
N THR A 173 2.01 -52.37 -9.80
CA THR A 173 2.58 -51.82 -8.56
C THR A 173 3.46 -52.81 -7.76
N PRO A 174 3.05 -54.08 -7.54
CA PRO A 174 3.86 -55.03 -6.77
C PRO A 174 5.14 -55.47 -7.48
N HIS A 175 5.22 -55.38 -8.82
CA HIS A 175 6.50 -55.59 -9.50
C HIS A 175 7.52 -54.54 -9.09
N VAL A 176 7.11 -53.26 -9.05
CA VAL A 176 7.96 -52.14 -8.63
C VAL A 176 8.33 -52.27 -7.15
N THR A 177 7.38 -52.64 -6.29
CA THR A 177 7.64 -52.88 -4.86
C THR A 177 8.68 -53.99 -4.65
N GLY A 178 8.58 -55.07 -5.42
CA GLY A 178 9.55 -56.16 -5.39
C GLY A 178 10.96 -55.71 -5.78
N VAL A 179 11.10 -54.86 -6.80
CA VAL A 179 12.40 -54.29 -7.19
C VAL A 179 12.98 -53.38 -6.11
N ALA A 180 12.15 -52.57 -5.44
CA ALA A 180 12.62 -51.77 -4.30
C ALA A 180 13.19 -52.65 -3.17
N ALA A 181 12.51 -53.75 -2.85
CA ALA A 181 13.01 -54.72 -1.88
C ALA A 181 14.31 -55.40 -2.35
N LEU A 182 14.42 -55.76 -3.63
CA LEU A 182 15.65 -56.31 -4.22
C LEU A 182 16.83 -55.33 -4.11
N LEU A 183 16.63 -54.06 -4.42
CA LEU A 183 17.67 -53.03 -4.34
C LEU A 183 18.19 -52.83 -2.92
N LYS A 184 17.29 -52.86 -1.92
CA LYS A 184 17.68 -52.80 -0.50
C LYS A 184 18.38 -54.09 -0.04
N ALA A 185 18.01 -55.25 -0.59
CA ALA A 185 18.68 -56.50 -0.30
C ALA A 185 20.09 -56.57 -0.92
N GLN A 186 20.27 -56.00 -2.11
CA GLN A 186 21.58 -55.91 -2.77
C GLN A 186 22.55 -55.00 -1.98
N ASP A 187 22.04 -53.89 -1.44
CA ASP A 187 22.82 -52.98 -0.59
C ASP A 187 21.92 -52.40 0.51
N GLY A 188 22.13 -52.89 1.73
CA GLY A 188 21.39 -52.48 2.92
C GLY A 188 21.62 -51.02 3.33
N THR A 189 22.67 -50.36 2.84
CA THR A 189 22.98 -48.96 3.18
C THR A 189 22.21 -47.96 2.34
N ARG A 190 21.61 -48.38 1.21
CA ARG A 190 20.86 -47.49 0.33
C ARG A 190 19.69 -46.81 1.03
N ASP A 191 19.64 -45.50 0.89
CA ASP A 191 18.50 -44.69 1.26
C ASP A 191 17.37 -44.83 0.22
N TRP A 192 16.14 -44.48 0.63
CA TRP A 192 14.95 -44.53 -0.22
C TRP A 192 15.10 -43.71 -1.50
N ARG A 193 15.82 -42.56 -1.44
CA ARG A 193 16.11 -41.70 -2.58
C ARG A 193 16.87 -42.44 -3.68
N ALA A 194 17.97 -43.10 -3.29
CA ALA A 194 18.78 -43.89 -4.21
C ALA A 194 17.99 -45.06 -4.81
N ILE A 195 17.16 -45.75 -4.00
CA ILE A 195 16.31 -46.85 -4.48
C ILE A 195 15.29 -46.35 -5.49
N ARG A 196 14.59 -45.25 -5.19
CA ARG A 196 13.66 -44.62 -6.13
C ARG A 196 14.34 -44.25 -7.43
N ASN A 197 15.47 -43.55 -7.36
CA ASN A 197 16.15 -43.03 -8.54
C ASN A 197 16.68 -44.16 -9.43
N LEU A 198 17.20 -45.24 -8.84
CA LEU A 198 17.59 -46.45 -9.58
C LEU A 198 16.41 -47.12 -10.29
N ILE A 199 15.24 -47.20 -9.66
CA ILE A 199 14.02 -47.73 -10.28
C ILE A 199 13.60 -46.87 -11.48
N LEU A 200 13.60 -45.54 -11.32
CA LEU A 200 13.17 -44.59 -12.35
C LEU A 200 14.13 -44.57 -13.54
N ALA A 201 15.44 -44.50 -13.28
CA ALA A 201 16.47 -44.40 -14.31
C ALA A 201 16.77 -45.75 -14.98
N GLY A 202 16.67 -46.86 -14.24
CA GLY A 202 17.06 -48.19 -14.69
C GLY A 202 16.07 -48.87 -15.65
N GLY A 203 14.89 -48.28 -15.88
CA GLY A 203 13.88 -48.83 -16.78
C GLY A 203 14.21 -48.72 -18.29
N ASP A 204 13.49 -49.49 -19.10
CA ASP A 204 13.62 -49.49 -20.56
C ASP A 204 12.72 -48.40 -21.18
N ASN A 205 13.25 -47.58 -22.08
CA ASN A 205 12.44 -46.56 -22.78
C ASN A 205 11.37 -47.22 -23.65
N LYS A 206 10.11 -46.80 -23.54
CA LYS A 206 9.00 -47.29 -24.35
C LYS A 206 8.16 -46.13 -24.85
N SER A 207 7.99 -46.03 -26.16
CA SER A 207 7.17 -44.98 -26.80
C SER A 207 5.70 -45.04 -26.36
N SER A 208 5.19 -46.24 -26.04
CA SER A 208 3.86 -46.47 -25.46
C SER A 208 3.66 -45.80 -24.08
N LEU A 209 4.74 -45.37 -23.44
CA LEU A 209 4.76 -44.70 -22.14
C LEU A 209 5.20 -43.24 -22.24
N SER A 210 5.16 -42.62 -23.44
CA SER A 210 5.49 -41.20 -23.64
C SER A 210 4.76 -40.26 -22.69
N ASN A 211 3.60 -40.67 -22.17
CA ASN A 211 2.75 -39.93 -21.24
C ASN A 211 2.98 -40.34 -19.78
N THR A 212 4.20 -40.72 -19.41
CA THR A 212 4.66 -40.92 -18.02
C THR A 212 5.92 -40.09 -17.79
N VAL A 213 6.29 -39.80 -16.54
CA VAL A 213 7.44 -38.97 -16.17
C VAL A 213 8.74 -39.50 -16.79
N THR A 214 9.01 -40.78 -16.62
CA THR A 214 10.26 -41.42 -17.10
C THR A 214 10.18 -41.91 -18.54
N GLN A 215 8.96 -42.14 -19.06
CA GLN A 215 8.72 -42.82 -20.34
C GLN A 215 9.30 -44.24 -20.40
N LYS A 216 9.51 -44.85 -19.22
CA LYS A 216 10.16 -46.14 -19.08
C LYS A 216 9.24 -47.20 -18.52
N ARG A 217 9.47 -48.43 -18.95
CA ARG A 217 8.92 -49.65 -18.34
C ARG A 217 9.95 -50.20 -17.36
N LEU A 218 9.51 -50.66 -16.19
CA LEU A 218 10.35 -51.20 -15.11
C LEU A 218 11.32 -52.27 -15.64
N ASN A 219 12.60 -52.16 -15.30
CA ASN A 219 13.60 -53.19 -15.57
C ASN A 219 14.41 -53.45 -14.28
N ALA A 220 14.21 -54.62 -13.67
CA ALA A 220 14.88 -54.99 -12.42
C ALA A 220 16.40 -55.09 -12.60
N PHE A 221 16.86 -55.70 -13.69
CA PHE A 221 18.29 -55.84 -14.00
C PHE A 221 18.95 -54.48 -14.26
N GLY A 222 18.28 -53.62 -15.03
CA GLY A 222 18.72 -52.26 -15.31
C GLY A 222 18.77 -51.39 -14.05
N SER A 223 17.84 -51.58 -13.10
CA SER A 223 17.86 -50.89 -11.82
C SER A 223 19.03 -51.34 -10.93
N LEU A 224 19.31 -52.65 -10.87
CA LEU A 224 20.40 -53.24 -10.06
C LEU A 224 21.81 -52.93 -10.61
N ASN A 225 21.92 -52.64 -11.91
CA ASN A 225 23.19 -52.41 -12.63
C ASN A 225 23.22 -51.04 -13.33
N CYS A 226 22.43 -50.07 -12.84
CA CYS A 226 22.28 -48.79 -13.52
C CYS A 226 23.63 -48.10 -13.71
N THR A 227 23.93 -47.76 -14.96
CA THR A 227 25.16 -47.05 -15.33
C THR A 227 24.82 -45.95 -16.33
N ASN A 228 25.16 -44.71 -16.00
CA ASN A 228 25.00 -43.53 -16.86
C ASN A 228 23.62 -43.40 -17.53
N SER A 229 22.55 -43.69 -16.79
CA SER A 229 21.17 -43.61 -17.27
C SER A 229 20.52 -42.36 -16.68
N THR A 230 20.29 -41.35 -17.51
CA THR A 230 19.76 -40.06 -17.06
C THR A 230 18.26 -39.96 -17.27
N ILE A 231 17.58 -39.24 -16.37
CA ILE A 231 16.19 -38.78 -16.54
C ILE A 231 16.19 -37.28 -16.37
N LEU A 232 15.58 -36.58 -17.33
CA LEU A 232 15.27 -35.16 -17.22
C LEU A 232 13.79 -34.97 -17.56
N SER A 233 12.98 -34.54 -16.61
CA SER A 233 11.55 -34.30 -16.83
C SER A 233 11.01 -33.22 -15.91
N ARG A 234 10.34 -32.22 -16.48
CA ARG A 234 9.49 -31.31 -15.70
C ARG A 234 8.40 -32.09 -14.98
N LEU A 235 8.17 -31.74 -13.72
CA LEU A 235 7.10 -32.23 -12.85
C LEU A 235 6.08 -31.13 -12.54
N ARG A 236 6.55 -29.90 -12.29
CA ARG A 236 5.68 -28.74 -12.01
C ARG A 236 6.08 -27.50 -12.83
N PRO A 237 5.11 -26.66 -13.21
CA PRO A 237 3.65 -26.88 -13.13
C PRO A 237 3.21 -28.12 -13.91
N ILE A 238 2.01 -28.68 -13.65
CA ILE A 238 1.54 -29.87 -14.39
C ILE A 238 1.17 -29.47 -15.83
N GLY A 239 0.32 -28.45 -15.96
CA GLY A 239 -0.12 -27.90 -17.25
C GLY A 239 0.97 -27.14 -18.00
N ASN A 240 0.70 -26.87 -19.28
CA ASN A 240 1.54 -25.98 -20.12
C ASN A 240 1.06 -24.52 -20.07
N VAL A 241 -0.11 -24.27 -19.49
CA VAL A 241 -0.66 -22.93 -19.27
C VAL A 241 -1.00 -22.82 -17.79
N VAL A 242 -0.52 -21.76 -17.17
CA VAL A 242 -0.84 -21.40 -15.78
C VAL A 242 -1.45 -20.01 -15.81
N THR A 243 -2.54 -19.83 -15.08
CA THR A 243 -3.17 -18.53 -14.85
C THR A 243 -3.02 -18.20 -13.37
N THR A 244 -2.52 -17.00 -13.07
CA THR A 244 -2.28 -16.56 -11.69
C THR A 244 -2.36 -15.03 -11.62
N SER A 245 -2.13 -14.45 -10.44
CA SER A 245 -2.10 -13.00 -10.24
C SER A 245 -0.71 -12.49 -9.89
N ALA A 246 -0.46 -11.20 -10.06
CA ALA A 246 0.84 -10.60 -9.75
C ALA A 246 1.19 -10.81 -8.27
N GLY A 247 2.43 -11.18 -7.99
CA GLY A 247 2.91 -11.51 -6.65
C GLY A 247 2.56 -12.91 -6.14
N THR A 248 1.80 -13.72 -6.90
CA THR A 248 1.49 -15.10 -6.51
C THR A 248 2.56 -16.07 -7.05
N PRO A 249 3.28 -16.81 -6.18
CA PRO A 249 4.30 -17.77 -6.62
C PRO A 249 3.74 -18.92 -7.47
N VAL A 250 4.52 -19.35 -8.45
CA VAL A 250 4.28 -20.56 -9.26
C VAL A 250 5.39 -21.56 -8.96
N ASP A 251 5.01 -22.72 -8.40
CA ASP A 251 5.96 -23.79 -8.10
C ASP A 251 6.51 -24.42 -9.38
N LEU A 252 7.84 -24.51 -9.46
CA LEU A 252 8.58 -25.16 -10.53
C LEU A 252 9.28 -26.38 -9.94
N ALA A 253 9.20 -27.52 -10.63
CA ALA A 253 9.93 -28.71 -10.23
C ALA A 253 10.37 -29.56 -11.42
N VAL A 254 11.58 -30.11 -11.36
CA VAL A 254 12.18 -30.94 -12.40
C VAL A 254 12.86 -32.15 -11.77
N LEU A 255 12.51 -33.35 -12.23
CA LEU A 255 13.30 -34.55 -11.95
C LEU A 255 14.53 -34.55 -12.85
N HIS A 256 15.73 -34.50 -12.27
CA HIS A 256 16.99 -34.62 -12.99
C HIS A 256 17.98 -35.54 -12.24
N ILE A 257 18.07 -36.79 -12.69
CA ILE A 257 18.88 -37.84 -12.04
C ILE A 257 19.79 -38.55 -13.03
N ASN A 258 20.88 -39.11 -12.51
CA ASN A 258 21.72 -40.09 -13.19
C ASN A 258 21.87 -41.31 -12.29
N CYS A 259 21.15 -42.39 -12.64
CA CYS A 259 21.01 -43.56 -11.78
C CYS A 259 20.58 -43.19 -10.36
N ALA A 260 21.36 -43.50 -9.32
CA ALA A 260 20.98 -43.27 -7.94
C ALA A 260 21.04 -41.79 -7.51
N ALA A 261 21.81 -40.96 -8.22
CA ALA A 261 22.17 -39.62 -7.76
C ALA A 261 21.44 -38.50 -8.55
N PRO A 262 21.24 -37.32 -7.93
CA PRO A 262 20.90 -36.10 -8.65
C PRO A 262 21.94 -35.79 -9.74
N ASN A 263 21.53 -35.12 -10.82
CA ASN A 263 22.40 -34.85 -11.96
C ASN A 263 22.51 -33.36 -12.31
N GLY A 264 23.74 -32.84 -12.41
CA GLY A 264 24.01 -31.50 -12.94
C GLY A 264 23.27 -30.34 -12.27
N SER A 265 23.22 -29.20 -12.95
CA SER A 265 22.43 -28.03 -12.55
C SER A 265 21.15 -27.92 -13.36
N VAL A 266 20.08 -27.42 -12.76
CA VAL A 266 18.78 -27.21 -13.42
C VAL A 266 18.44 -25.72 -13.37
N SER A 267 18.10 -25.14 -14.52
CA SER A 267 17.70 -23.74 -14.62
C SER A 267 16.55 -23.53 -15.60
N VAL A 268 15.62 -22.64 -15.27
CA VAL A 268 14.48 -22.25 -16.12
C VAL A 268 14.68 -20.82 -16.59
N THR A 269 14.54 -20.59 -17.90
CA THR A 269 14.60 -19.24 -18.48
C THR A 269 13.21 -18.61 -18.51
N VAL A 270 13.12 -17.35 -18.10
CA VAL A 270 11.89 -16.56 -18.08
C VAL A 270 11.95 -15.48 -19.16
N ASP A 271 10.92 -15.44 -20.00
CA ASP A 271 10.68 -14.38 -20.99
C ASP A 271 9.32 -13.73 -20.69
N PRO A 272 9.13 -12.40 -20.80
CA PRO A 272 10.11 -11.38 -21.12
C PRO A 272 11.15 -11.15 -20.02
N GLY A 273 12.29 -10.58 -20.39
CA GLY A 273 13.35 -10.14 -19.45
C GLY A 273 14.56 -11.06 -19.36
N GLY A 274 14.46 -12.30 -19.88
CA GLY A 274 15.60 -13.22 -19.99
C GLY A 274 16.17 -13.70 -18.64
N ALA A 275 15.40 -13.59 -17.56
CA ALA A 275 15.86 -14.01 -16.23
C ALA A 275 16.09 -15.52 -16.19
N ILE A 276 17.10 -15.97 -15.45
CA ILE A 276 17.42 -17.39 -15.26
C ILE A 276 17.14 -17.75 -13.81
N LEU A 277 16.16 -18.63 -13.60
CA LEU A 277 15.83 -19.19 -12.29
C LEU A 277 16.62 -20.49 -12.11
N THR A 278 17.45 -20.56 -11.07
CA THR A 278 18.13 -21.81 -10.71
C THR A 278 17.21 -22.62 -9.80
N LEU A 279 17.06 -23.91 -10.09
CA LEU A 279 16.30 -24.85 -9.26
C LEU A 279 17.28 -25.63 -8.39
N HIS A 280 16.86 -25.93 -7.15
CA HIS A 280 17.70 -26.53 -6.11
C HIS A 280 17.09 -27.85 -5.59
N ASP A 281 17.95 -28.82 -5.29
CA ASP A 281 17.63 -30.12 -4.66
C ASP A 281 18.26 -30.14 -3.25
N ASP A 282 17.81 -29.21 -2.41
CA ASP A 282 18.41 -28.87 -1.09
C ASP A 282 17.47 -29.09 0.11
N GLY A 283 16.23 -29.54 -0.14
CA GLY A 283 15.18 -29.74 0.85
C GLY A 283 14.63 -28.44 1.44
N LEU A 284 14.81 -27.31 0.75
CA LEU A 284 14.34 -25.99 1.15
C LEU A 284 13.35 -25.41 0.12
N GLN A 285 12.61 -24.38 0.52
CA GLN A 285 11.83 -23.50 -0.38
C GLN A 285 11.02 -24.23 -1.48
N GLY A 286 10.20 -25.21 -1.08
CA GLY A 286 9.33 -25.97 -1.98
C GLY A 286 9.89 -27.33 -2.42
N ASP A 287 11.21 -27.55 -2.27
CA ASP A 287 11.80 -28.89 -2.35
C ASP A 287 11.52 -29.67 -1.06
N GLN A 288 10.90 -30.85 -1.20
CA GLN A 288 10.44 -31.67 -0.07
C GLN A 288 11.54 -32.55 0.51
N ALA A 289 12.59 -32.88 -0.25
CA ALA A 289 13.65 -33.77 0.23
C ALA A 289 14.98 -33.61 -0.53
N ALA A 290 15.96 -33.00 0.13
CA ALA A 290 17.31 -32.86 -0.40
C ALA A 290 17.92 -34.17 -0.93
N GLY A 291 18.58 -34.07 -2.07
CA GLY A 291 19.34 -35.14 -2.72
C GLY A 291 18.49 -36.24 -3.36
N ASP A 292 17.19 -36.01 -3.57
CA ASP A 292 16.29 -36.98 -4.18
C ASP A 292 16.21 -36.85 -5.71
N GLY A 293 16.86 -35.82 -6.28
CA GLY A 293 16.90 -35.52 -7.69
C GLY A 293 15.74 -34.68 -8.21
N VAL A 294 14.85 -34.20 -7.35
CA VAL A 294 13.78 -33.26 -7.68
C VAL A 294 14.23 -31.84 -7.36
N TYR A 295 14.63 -31.11 -8.39
CA TYR A 295 15.06 -29.72 -8.26
C TYR A 295 13.83 -28.82 -8.28
N SER A 296 13.71 -27.91 -7.31
CA SER A 296 12.57 -27.02 -7.17
C SER A 296 12.96 -25.55 -7.05
N ALA A 297 12.04 -24.66 -7.44
CA ALA A 297 12.10 -23.22 -7.22
C ALA A 297 10.70 -22.63 -7.33
N GLN A 298 10.55 -21.34 -7.00
CA GLN A 298 9.32 -20.60 -7.25
C GLN A 298 9.57 -19.43 -8.19
N PHE A 299 8.68 -19.27 -9.18
CA PHE A 299 8.62 -18.08 -10.01
C PHE A 299 7.52 -17.15 -9.48
N THR A 300 7.89 -15.94 -9.05
CA THR A 300 6.92 -14.93 -8.59
C THR A 300 6.87 -13.78 -9.59
N PRO A 301 5.80 -13.69 -10.41
CA PRO A 301 5.66 -12.65 -11.42
C PRO A 301 5.34 -11.30 -10.77
N ALA A 302 6.13 -10.27 -11.09
CA ALA A 302 6.00 -8.95 -10.46
C ALA A 302 4.89 -8.07 -11.06
N SER A 303 4.60 -8.24 -12.36
CA SER A 303 3.65 -7.40 -13.09
C SER A 303 2.76 -8.21 -14.01
N GLN A 304 1.63 -7.61 -14.40
CA GLN A 304 0.74 -8.15 -15.41
C GLN A 304 1.49 -8.45 -16.71
N GLY A 305 1.09 -9.52 -17.39
CA GLY A 305 1.63 -9.91 -18.68
C GLY A 305 1.54 -11.41 -18.88
N THR A 306 2.10 -11.85 -20.00
CA THR A 306 2.32 -13.26 -20.28
C THR A 306 3.81 -13.54 -20.18
N TYR A 307 4.17 -14.52 -19.37
CA TYR A 307 5.54 -14.99 -19.22
C TYR A 307 5.66 -16.39 -19.83
N THR A 308 6.82 -16.67 -20.43
CA THR A 308 7.18 -17.98 -20.96
C THR A 308 8.32 -18.54 -20.13
N LEU A 309 8.07 -19.66 -19.46
CA LEU A 309 9.06 -20.42 -18.70
C LEU A 309 9.58 -21.55 -19.59
N THR A 310 10.86 -21.49 -19.96
CA THR A 310 11.53 -22.54 -20.74
C THR A 310 12.36 -23.42 -19.83
N PHE A 311 11.97 -24.68 -19.69
CA PHE A 311 12.64 -25.67 -18.86
C PHE A 311 13.78 -26.36 -19.61
N PRO A 312 14.75 -26.95 -18.87
CA PRO A 312 15.75 -27.83 -19.48
C PRO A 312 15.07 -28.99 -20.21
N GLY A 313 15.54 -29.27 -21.43
CA GLY A 313 14.92 -30.26 -22.31
C GLY A 313 13.83 -29.71 -23.25
N GLY A 314 13.53 -28.41 -23.18
CA GLY A 314 12.68 -27.71 -24.16
C GLY A 314 11.19 -27.66 -23.83
N ASP A 315 10.77 -28.18 -22.68
CA ASP A 315 9.40 -28.01 -22.18
C ASP A 315 9.13 -26.51 -21.93
N VAL A 316 7.99 -26.01 -22.42
CA VAL A 316 7.59 -24.61 -22.26
C VAL A 316 6.29 -24.52 -21.46
N VAL A 317 6.23 -23.57 -20.52
CA VAL A 317 5.02 -23.21 -19.77
C VAL A 317 4.73 -21.73 -19.95
N THR A 318 3.51 -21.43 -20.38
CA THR A 318 3.00 -20.06 -20.46
C THR A 318 2.29 -19.70 -19.15
N VAL A 319 2.76 -18.64 -18.49
CA VAL A 319 2.16 -18.11 -17.26
C VAL A 319 1.49 -16.77 -17.59
N THR A 320 0.17 -16.74 -17.55
CA THR A 320 -0.62 -15.53 -17.80
C THR A 320 -1.03 -14.90 -16.48
N ILE A 321 -0.67 -13.63 -16.28
CA ILE A 321 -0.98 -12.88 -15.07
C ILE A 321 -2.26 -12.09 -15.27
N LEU A 322 -3.29 -12.47 -14.54
CA LEU A 322 -4.64 -11.94 -14.62
C LEU A 322 -4.93 -10.92 -13.50
N ILE A 323 -5.79 -9.96 -13.81
CA ILE A 323 -6.26 -8.91 -12.89
C ILE A 323 -7.63 -9.32 -12.32
N PRO A 324 -7.84 -9.30 -10.99
CA PRO A 324 -9.13 -9.59 -10.39
C PRO A 324 -10.18 -8.51 -10.74
N TYR A 325 -11.44 -8.92 -10.81
CA TYR A 325 -12.57 -8.09 -11.24
C TYR A 325 -13.25 -7.38 -10.06
N ASN A 326 -13.72 -6.15 -10.24
CA ASN A 326 -14.70 -5.52 -9.34
C ASN A 326 -16.13 -5.86 -9.77
N VAL A 327 -17.05 -5.90 -8.82
CA VAL A 327 -18.48 -6.13 -9.09
C VAL A 327 -19.32 -4.91 -8.74
N SER A 328 -20.34 -4.64 -9.55
CA SER A 328 -21.36 -3.62 -9.28
C SER A 328 -22.71 -4.06 -9.85
N SER A 329 -23.81 -3.66 -9.21
CA SER A 329 -25.14 -3.84 -9.79
C SER A 329 -25.30 -2.95 -11.02
N THR A 330 -25.96 -3.47 -12.05
CA THR A 330 -26.23 -2.73 -13.29
C THR A 330 -27.66 -2.95 -13.77
N THR A 331 -28.05 -2.27 -14.85
CA THR A 331 -29.35 -2.44 -15.48
C THR A 331 -29.50 -3.87 -16.01
N PHE A 332 -30.57 -4.55 -15.57
CA PHE A 332 -30.94 -5.86 -16.06
C PHE A 332 -31.19 -5.85 -17.56
N ASN A 333 -30.54 -6.76 -18.27
CA ASN A 333 -30.57 -6.81 -19.73
C ASN A 333 -30.34 -8.25 -20.22
N TYR A 334 -31.38 -9.08 -20.09
CA TYR A 334 -31.32 -10.51 -20.42
C TYR A 334 -31.23 -10.75 -21.94
N ARG A 335 -30.54 -11.81 -22.38
CA ARG A 335 -30.41 -12.18 -23.80
C ARG A 335 -31.22 -13.43 -24.08
N THR A 336 -32.21 -13.30 -24.95
CA THR A 336 -32.96 -14.46 -25.44
C THR A 336 -32.15 -15.15 -26.53
N ILE A 337 -31.74 -16.40 -26.30
CA ILE A 337 -30.95 -17.20 -27.25
C ILE A 337 -31.67 -18.50 -27.62
N THR A 338 -31.52 -18.94 -28.87
CA THR A 338 -32.00 -20.25 -29.33
C THR A 338 -30.90 -21.30 -29.41
N GLY A 339 -29.64 -20.91 -29.23
CA GLY A 339 -28.41 -21.60 -29.63
C GLY A 339 -28.20 -23.04 -29.19
N THR A 340 -26.94 -23.46 -29.11
CA THR A 340 -26.60 -24.89 -28.97
C THR A 340 -26.90 -25.36 -27.56
N ASN A 341 -27.75 -26.40 -27.43
CA ASN A 341 -27.95 -27.13 -26.19
C ASN A 341 -26.73 -28.04 -25.93
N LEU A 342 -26.06 -27.87 -24.79
CA LEU A 342 -24.92 -28.71 -24.42
C LEU A 342 -25.35 -30.13 -23.98
N ASN A 343 -26.65 -30.34 -23.76
CA ASN A 343 -27.25 -31.61 -23.41
C ASN A 343 -26.57 -32.28 -22.21
N PHE A 344 -26.32 -31.50 -21.17
CA PHE A 344 -25.74 -31.98 -19.93
C PHE A 344 -26.69 -32.90 -19.17
N GLY A 345 -26.09 -33.86 -18.47
CA GLY A 345 -26.70 -34.51 -17.32
C GLY A 345 -26.15 -33.91 -16.03
N ASP A 346 -26.22 -34.69 -14.96
CA ASP A 346 -25.60 -34.37 -13.67
C ASP A 346 -24.07 -34.26 -13.79
N ASP A 347 -23.46 -33.34 -13.04
CA ASP A 347 -22.01 -33.15 -12.94
C ASP A 347 -21.24 -33.23 -14.28
N SER A 348 -21.71 -32.47 -15.26
CA SER A 348 -21.21 -32.49 -16.62
C SER A 348 -20.43 -31.22 -16.95
N SER A 349 -19.45 -31.32 -17.85
CA SER A 349 -18.72 -30.17 -18.39
C SER A 349 -18.46 -30.33 -19.88
N ALA A 350 -18.52 -29.23 -20.64
CA ALA A 350 -18.16 -29.20 -22.06
C ALA A 350 -17.20 -28.06 -22.37
N LEU A 351 -16.28 -28.35 -23.30
CA LEU A 351 -15.41 -27.36 -23.93
C LEU A 351 -16.18 -26.63 -25.04
N ILE A 352 -16.22 -25.31 -24.98
CA ILE A 352 -16.69 -24.44 -26.05
C ILE A 352 -15.50 -23.68 -26.63
N THR A 353 -15.35 -23.70 -27.95
CA THR A 353 -14.43 -22.81 -28.66
C THR A 353 -15.12 -21.47 -28.89
N ALA A 354 -14.60 -20.42 -28.28
CA ALA A 354 -15.16 -19.09 -28.40
C ALA A 354 -15.05 -18.57 -29.85
N PRO A 355 -16.11 -17.92 -30.39
CA PRO A 355 -16.15 -17.36 -31.75
C PRO A 355 -15.26 -16.12 -31.94
N PHE A 356 -14.76 -15.56 -30.84
CA PHE A 356 -13.81 -14.47 -30.74
C PHE A 356 -13.00 -14.63 -29.45
N PRO A 357 -11.81 -14.01 -29.34
CA PRO A 357 -11.03 -14.09 -28.11
C PRO A 357 -11.78 -13.45 -26.93
N ILE A 358 -12.10 -14.24 -25.91
CA ILE A 358 -12.65 -13.76 -24.64
C ILE A 358 -11.53 -13.08 -23.87
N ARG A 359 -11.71 -11.80 -23.56
CA ARG A 359 -10.80 -11.08 -22.68
C ARG A 359 -11.24 -11.36 -21.25
N PHE A 360 -10.36 -11.98 -20.47
CA PHE A 360 -10.64 -12.36 -19.09
C PHE A 360 -9.47 -11.98 -18.20
N GLY A 361 -9.69 -11.14 -17.19
CA GLY A 361 -8.62 -10.68 -16.30
C GLY A 361 -7.49 -9.92 -17.02
N GLY A 362 -7.77 -9.35 -18.20
CA GLY A 362 -6.75 -8.78 -19.10
C GLY A 362 -5.98 -9.80 -19.95
N GLY A 363 -6.20 -11.10 -19.74
CA GLY A 363 -5.75 -12.19 -20.61
C GLY A 363 -6.64 -12.38 -21.85
N SER A 364 -6.31 -13.37 -22.68
CA SER A 364 -7.05 -13.68 -23.92
C SER A 364 -7.21 -15.17 -24.08
N PHE A 365 -8.46 -15.64 -24.22
CA PHE A 365 -8.80 -17.06 -24.26
C PHE A 365 -9.72 -17.36 -25.45
N SER A 366 -9.45 -18.45 -26.16
CA SER A 366 -10.28 -18.94 -27.27
C SER A 366 -11.14 -20.13 -26.90
N SER A 367 -11.01 -20.62 -25.68
CA SER A 367 -11.61 -21.86 -25.21
C SER A 367 -12.04 -21.69 -23.77
N LEU A 368 -13.25 -22.14 -23.45
CA LEU A 368 -13.82 -22.11 -22.11
C LEU A 368 -14.54 -23.43 -21.82
N TYR A 369 -14.47 -23.87 -20.58
CA TYR A 369 -15.19 -25.02 -20.07
C TYR A 369 -16.43 -24.53 -19.33
N VAL A 370 -17.60 -25.00 -19.74
CA VAL A 370 -18.89 -24.70 -19.09
C VAL A 370 -19.32 -25.92 -18.29
N GLY A 371 -19.71 -25.73 -17.03
CA GLY A 371 -20.23 -26.77 -16.17
C GLY A 371 -21.75 -26.73 -16.05
N SER A 372 -22.39 -27.89 -15.83
CA SER A 372 -23.81 -27.99 -15.44
C SER A 372 -24.09 -27.21 -14.16
N ASN A 373 -23.11 -27.19 -13.25
CA ASN A 373 -23.15 -26.59 -11.92
C ASN A 373 -22.92 -25.07 -11.95
N GLY A 374 -23.49 -24.36 -12.94
CA GLY A 374 -23.57 -22.90 -12.96
C GLY A 374 -22.24 -22.14 -13.02
N ASN A 375 -21.24 -22.70 -13.70
CA ASN A 375 -19.89 -22.13 -13.76
C ASN A 375 -19.24 -22.19 -15.17
N VAL A 376 -18.26 -21.31 -15.39
CA VAL A 376 -17.37 -21.29 -16.55
C VAL A 376 -15.92 -21.14 -16.09
N ASN A 377 -14.97 -21.80 -16.74
CA ASN A 377 -13.55 -21.59 -16.50
C ASN A 377 -12.69 -21.71 -17.78
N PHE A 378 -11.42 -21.33 -17.70
CA PHE A 378 -10.48 -21.34 -18.83
C PHE A 378 -9.31 -22.31 -18.66
N SER A 379 -9.35 -23.14 -17.61
CA SER A 379 -8.21 -23.96 -17.19
C SER A 379 -8.40 -25.44 -17.53
N GLY A 380 -9.61 -25.98 -17.41
CA GLY A 380 -9.90 -27.40 -17.66
C GLY A 380 -11.35 -27.77 -17.37
N PRO A 381 -11.76 -29.02 -17.65
CA PRO A 381 -13.05 -29.53 -17.22
C PRO A 381 -13.25 -29.34 -15.70
N PHE A 382 -14.43 -28.86 -15.30
CA PHE A 382 -14.75 -28.61 -13.90
C PHE A 382 -16.20 -29.04 -13.63
N THR A 383 -16.37 -30.04 -12.79
CA THR A 383 -17.65 -30.71 -12.50
C THR A 383 -17.95 -30.76 -11.01
N ALA A 384 -17.31 -29.92 -10.19
CA ALA A 384 -17.53 -29.92 -8.75
C ALA A 384 -18.96 -29.45 -8.43
N PHE A 385 -19.75 -30.31 -7.77
CA PHE A 385 -21.08 -29.98 -7.26
C PHE A 385 -21.03 -29.20 -5.95
N SER A 386 -20.08 -29.52 -5.08
CA SER A 386 -19.89 -28.81 -3.81
C SER A 386 -19.27 -27.45 -4.08
N ASN A 387 -20.02 -26.38 -3.82
CA ASN A 387 -19.53 -25.02 -3.95
C ASN A 387 -18.61 -24.63 -2.77
N GLU A 388 -17.71 -23.69 -3.03
CA GLU A 388 -16.76 -23.19 -2.04
C GLU A 388 -16.73 -21.66 -2.05
N SER A 389 -16.26 -21.05 -0.94
CA SER A 389 -15.94 -19.64 -0.92
C SER A 389 -14.80 -19.34 -1.89
N LEU A 390 -14.84 -18.19 -2.57
CA LEU A 390 -13.73 -17.74 -3.40
C LEU A 390 -12.73 -16.91 -2.57
N PRO A 391 -11.42 -17.01 -2.84
CA PRO A 391 -10.82 -17.89 -3.84
C PRO A 391 -10.77 -19.37 -3.36
N THR A 392 -10.98 -20.30 -4.30
CA THR A 392 -10.84 -21.76 -4.11
C THR A 392 -9.56 -22.28 -4.76
N THR A 393 -8.97 -23.33 -4.17
CA THR A 393 -7.81 -24.03 -4.72
C THR A 393 -8.16 -25.08 -5.78
N THR A 394 -9.45 -25.37 -5.97
CA THR A 394 -9.92 -26.50 -6.80
C THR A 394 -9.82 -26.22 -8.29
N ILE A 395 -9.78 -24.95 -8.70
CA ILE A 395 -9.62 -24.52 -10.10
C ILE A 395 -8.86 -23.19 -10.18
N GLY A 396 -8.11 -22.95 -11.26
CA GLY A 396 -7.30 -21.73 -11.41
C GLY A 396 -8.13 -20.49 -11.72
N THR A 397 -9.06 -20.59 -12.68
CA THR A 397 -10.00 -19.52 -13.04
C THR A 397 -11.42 -19.99 -12.80
N LEU A 398 -12.32 -19.09 -12.43
CA LEU A 398 -13.73 -19.42 -12.26
C LEU A 398 -14.59 -18.20 -12.50
N VAL A 399 -15.62 -18.35 -13.32
CA VAL A 399 -16.72 -17.40 -13.49
C VAL A 399 -17.95 -18.14 -13.01
N ALA A 400 -18.39 -17.84 -11.79
CA ALA A 400 -19.49 -18.51 -11.12
C ALA A 400 -20.68 -17.53 -11.01
N PRO A 401 -21.53 -17.44 -12.05
CA PRO A 401 -22.78 -16.70 -11.93
C PRO A 401 -23.73 -17.31 -10.90
N PHE A 402 -23.70 -18.65 -10.73
CA PHE A 402 -24.48 -19.38 -9.72
C PHE A 402 -23.87 -20.78 -9.51
N TRP A 403 -22.69 -20.89 -8.89
CA TRP A 403 -22.07 -22.21 -8.67
C TRP A 403 -22.71 -22.91 -7.46
N ASP A 404 -23.39 -24.01 -7.73
CA ASP A 404 -24.09 -24.89 -6.78
C ASP A 404 -24.31 -26.27 -7.41
N ASP A 405 -24.85 -27.22 -6.65
CA ASP A 405 -25.21 -28.57 -7.09
C ASP A 405 -26.48 -28.53 -7.99
N LEU A 406 -26.27 -28.18 -9.26
CA LEU A 406 -27.34 -27.96 -10.23
C LEU A 406 -27.55 -29.16 -11.15
N TYR A 407 -28.81 -29.45 -11.42
CA TYR A 407 -29.23 -30.61 -12.19
C TYR A 407 -29.84 -30.21 -13.54
N ALA A 408 -29.04 -30.36 -14.61
CA ALA A 408 -29.50 -30.26 -15.99
C ALA A 408 -30.13 -31.57 -16.45
N VAL A 409 -31.26 -31.50 -17.15
CA VAL A 409 -32.01 -32.69 -17.58
C VAL A 409 -31.68 -33.00 -19.03
N SER A 410 -30.81 -34.00 -19.25
CA SER A 410 -30.40 -34.46 -20.58
C SER A 410 -31.61 -34.84 -21.44
N GLY A 411 -31.58 -34.40 -22.70
CA GLY A 411 -32.64 -34.62 -23.69
C GLY A 411 -33.80 -33.61 -23.61
N THR A 412 -33.72 -32.59 -22.75
CA THR A 412 -34.81 -31.61 -22.54
C THR A 412 -34.35 -30.17 -22.72
N ALA A 413 -35.30 -29.23 -22.60
CA ALA A 413 -35.05 -27.79 -22.62
C ALA A 413 -34.54 -27.22 -21.28
N GLN A 414 -34.63 -27.98 -20.18
CA GLN A 414 -34.06 -27.63 -18.88
C GLN A 414 -32.58 -28.00 -18.88
N ASN A 415 -31.77 -27.18 -19.54
CA ASN A 415 -30.37 -27.47 -19.81
C ASN A 415 -29.55 -26.19 -20.02
N VAL A 416 -28.27 -26.35 -20.35
CA VAL A 416 -27.33 -25.25 -20.58
C VAL A 416 -27.20 -24.99 -22.07
N PHE A 417 -27.37 -23.74 -22.46
CA PHE A 417 -27.33 -23.27 -23.84
C PHE A 417 -26.23 -22.25 -24.03
N TRP A 418 -25.68 -22.16 -25.23
CA TRP A 418 -24.83 -21.04 -25.60
C TRP A 418 -25.08 -20.58 -27.03
N ASP A 419 -24.88 -19.29 -27.27
CA ASP A 419 -25.04 -18.67 -28.58
C ASP A 419 -24.19 -17.40 -28.71
N VAL A 420 -24.05 -16.91 -29.94
CA VAL A 420 -23.34 -15.68 -30.27
C VAL A 420 -24.33 -14.70 -30.86
N THR A 421 -24.48 -13.56 -30.20
CA THR A 421 -25.38 -12.49 -30.66
C THR A 421 -24.58 -11.29 -31.17
N GLY A 422 -25.25 -10.41 -31.94
CA GLY A 422 -24.63 -9.24 -32.53
C GLY A 422 -23.75 -9.52 -33.75
N THR A 423 -22.98 -8.52 -34.17
CA THR A 423 -22.07 -8.59 -35.32
C THR A 423 -20.70 -8.02 -34.95
N ALA A 424 -19.64 -8.52 -35.58
CA ALA A 424 -18.29 -8.03 -35.31
C ALA A 424 -18.18 -6.53 -35.62
N PRO A 425 -17.44 -5.75 -34.82
CA PRO A 425 -16.59 -6.15 -33.69
C PRO A 425 -17.29 -6.10 -32.30
N ASN A 426 -18.63 -6.14 -32.26
CA ASN A 426 -19.43 -5.99 -31.04
C ASN A 426 -20.29 -7.25 -30.77
N ARG A 427 -19.73 -8.45 -31.00
CA ARG A 427 -20.44 -9.69 -30.69
C ARG A 427 -20.49 -9.93 -29.17
N GLU A 428 -21.49 -10.69 -28.75
CA GLU A 428 -21.62 -11.17 -27.37
C GLU A 428 -21.71 -12.70 -27.38
N LEU A 429 -20.89 -13.36 -26.56
CA LEU A 429 -21.04 -14.79 -26.26
C LEU A 429 -21.92 -14.91 -25.02
N VAL A 430 -23.07 -15.55 -25.18
CA VAL A 430 -24.05 -15.76 -24.11
C VAL A 430 -24.05 -17.24 -23.74
N ILE A 431 -23.98 -17.53 -22.44
CA ILE A 431 -24.16 -18.88 -21.89
C ILE A 431 -25.28 -18.80 -20.86
N GLU A 432 -26.32 -19.61 -21.07
CA GLU A 432 -27.56 -19.59 -20.31
C GLU A 432 -27.78 -20.94 -19.62
N TRP A 433 -28.02 -20.91 -18.31
CA TRP A 433 -28.59 -22.01 -17.55
C TRP A 433 -30.10 -21.81 -17.54
N ARG A 434 -30.79 -22.56 -18.40
CA ARG A 434 -32.21 -22.38 -18.68
C ARG A 434 -33.04 -23.32 -17.84
N ASP A 435 -33.81 -22.76 -16.92
CA ASP A 435 -34.79 -23.46 -16.09
C ASP A 435 -34.16 -24.71 -15.43
N ILE A 436 -32.99 -24.51 -14.83
CA ILE A 436 -32.16 -25.56 -14.22
C ILE A 436 -32.61 -25.83 -12.80
N ARG A 437 -32.67 -27.11 -12.40
CA ARG A 437 -33.06 -27.54 -11.05
C ARG A 437 -31.85 -27.55 -10.11
N ASN A 438 -32.10 -27.58 -8.81
CA ASN A 438 -31.09 -27.99 -7.83
C ASN A 438 -31.19 -29.51 -7.60
N PHE A 439 -30.06 -30.20 -7.45
CA PHE A 439 -30.02 -31.65 -7.32
C PHE A 439 -30.83 -32.15 -6.11
N SER A 440 -30.78 -31.44 -4.98
CA SER A 440 -31.48 -31.81 -3.73
C SER A 440 -33.00 -31.90 -3.86
N CYS A 441 -33.59 -31.22 -4.85
CA CYS A 441 -35.03 -31.23 -5.13
C CYS A 441 -35.34 -31.56 -6.59
N ASN A 442 -34.46 -32.28 -7.29
CA ASN A 442 -34.55 -32.52 -8.74
C ASN A 442 -35.87 -33.20 -9.20
N ALA A 443 -36.64 -33.79 -8.29
CA ALA A 443 -37.96 -34.37 -8.56
C ALA A 443 -39.04 -33.32 -8.85
N ASP A 444 -38.88 -32.10 -8.33
CA ASP A 444 -39.79 -30.98 -8.60
C ASP A 444 -39.37 -30.29 -9.91
N GLY A 445 -40.06 -30.60 -11.00
CA GLY A 445 -39.75 -30.04 -12.32
C GLY A 445 -40.07 -28.56 -12.49
N THR A 446 -40.70 -27.94 -11.49
CA THR A 446 -41.04 -26.50 -11.48
C THR A 446 -40.10 -25.69 -10.59
N ALA A 447 -39.32 -26.33 -9.72
CA ALA A 447 -38.34 -25.66 -8.88
C ALA A 447 -37.04 -25.43 -9.65
N THR A 448 -36.98 -24.30 -10.36
CA THR A 448 -35.89 -24.00 -11.31
C THR A 448 -35.36 -22.59 -11.16
N VAL A 449 -34.12 -22.36 -11.56
CA VAL A 449 -33.53 -21.02 -11.74
C VAL A 449 -33.14 -20.79 -13.19
N LYS A 450 -33.04 -19.51 -13.57
CA LYS A 450 -32.68 -19.08 -14.91
C LYS A 450 -31.77 -17.87 -14.89
N PHE A 451 -30.55 -18.07 -15.35
CA PHE A 451 -29.52 -17.04 -15.38
C PHE A 451 -28.57 -17.22 -16.56
N GLN A 452 -27.83 -16.17 -16.87
CA GLN A 452 -26.84 -16.18 -17.93
C GLN A 452 -25.56 -15.45 -17.52
N VAL A 453 -24.46 -15.84 -18.16
CA VAL A 453 -23.25 -15.03 -18.26
C VAL A 453 -23.07 -14.56 -19.69
N VAL A 454 -22.65 -13.30 -19.85
CA VAL A 454 -22.37 -12.68 -21.14
C VAL A 454 -20.93 -12.18 -21.16
N PHE A 455 -20.20 -12.56 -22.20
CA PHE A 455 -18.87 -12.04 -22.52
C PHE A 455 -18.95 -11.16 -23.78
N PHE A 456 -18.23 -10.04 -23.78
CA PHE A 456 -18.29 -9.04 -24.84
C PHE A 456 -17.03 -9.08 -25.71
N GLU A 457 -17.20 -8.99 -27.03
CA GLU A 457 -16.08 -8.88 -27.96
C GLU A 457 -15.29 -7.59 -27.72
N GLY A 458 -13.97 -7.71 -27.54
CA GLY A 458 -13.09 -6.55 -27.34
C GLY A 458 -13.12 -5.91 -25.95
N SER A 459 -14.00 -6.33 -25.04
CA SER A 459 -14.04 -5.89 -23.64
C SER A 459 -13.67 -7.03 -22.70
N SER A 460 -13.09 -6.69 -21.53
CA SER A 460 -12.90 -7.66 -20.45
C SER A 460 -14.13 -7.80 -19.55
N ASP A 461 -15.16 -6.97 -19.74
CA ASP A 461 -16.33 -6.98 -18.88
C ASP A 461 -17.09 -8.31 -18.95
N ILE A 462 -17.73 -8.68 -17.85
CA ILE A 462 -18.56 -9.88 -17.75
C ILE A 462 -19.88 -9.47 -17.11
N LEU A 463 -20.99 -9.86 -17.72
CA LEU A 463 -22.32 -9.53 -17.23
C LEU A 463 -23.04 -10.80 -16.77
N PHE A 464 -23.44 -10.84 -15.50
CA PHE A 464 -24.36 -11.85 -14.98
C PHE A 464 -25.78 -11.27 -15.01
N ASN A 465 -26.75 -12.00 -15.56
CA ASN A 465 -28.16 -11.64 -15.46
C ASN A 465 -28.95 -12.77 -14.83
N TYR A 466 -29.87 -12.41 -13.93
CA TYR A 466 -30.75 -13.35 -13.23
C TYR A 466 -32.19 -13.08 -13.67
N ALA A 467 -32.70 -13.89 -14.60
CA ALA A 467 -34.11 -13.81 -14.99
C ALA A 467 -35.02 -14.42 -13.93
N ASP A 468 -34.54 -15.50 -13.31
CA ASP A 468 -35.18 -16.19 -12.19
C ASP A 468 -34.09 -16.66 -11.23
N ALA A 469 -34.13 -16.15 -10.00
CA ALA A 469 -33.23 -16.50 -8.91
C ALA A 469 -33.96 -17.25 -7.78
N LEU A 470 -35.21 -17.66 -7.99
CA LEU A 470 -36.04 -18.33 -7.00
C LEU A 470 -36.41 -19.74 -7.50
N PHE A 471 -35.84 -20.77 -6.88
CA PHE A 471 -36.32 -22.13 -7.12
C PHE A 471 -37.75 -22.29 -6.59
N GLY A 472 -38.02 -21.81 -5.38
CA GLY A 472 -39.28 -22.00 -4.70
C GLY A 472 -39.55 -23.48 -4.33
N GLY A 473 -40.79 -23.74 -3.88
CA GLY A 473 -41.25 -25.08 -3.54
C GLY A 473 -40.37 -25.79 -2.51
N SER A 474 -39.97 -27.02 -2.83
CA SER A 474 -39.11 -27.86 -1.98
C SER A 474 -37.67 -27.34 -1.88
N CYS A 475 -37.29 -26.39 -2.75
CA CYS A 475 -35.95 -25.82 -2.85
C CYS A 475 -35.86 -24.36 -2.38
N ALA A 476 -36.88 -23.85 -1.69
CA ALA A 476 -36.90 -22.46 -1.22
C ALA A 476 -35.70 -22.09 -0.31
N SER A 477 -35.02 -23.07 0.30
CA SER A 477 -33.79 -22.84 1.06
C SER A 477 -32.59 -22.42 0.20
N ALA A 478 -32.63 -22.65 -1.11
CA ALA A 478 -31.58 -22.27 -2.08
C ALA A 478 -31.89 -20.95 -2.81
N ASP A 479 -33.07 -20.37 -2.59
CA ASP A 479 -33.52 -19.15 -3.25
C ASP A 479 -32.54 -18.00 -3.08
N GLN A 480 -32.47 -17.13 -4.09
CA GLN A 480 -31.63 -15.92 -4.09
C GLN A 480 -30.13 -16.22 -3.97
N GLY A 481 -29.70 -17.44 -4.30
CA GLY A 481 -28.32 -17.89 -4.16
C GLY A 481 -27.93 -18.26 -2.72
N ALA A 482 -28.90 -18.59 -1.86
CA ALA A 482 -28.66 -18.94 -0.46
C ALA A 482 -27.78 -20.18 -0.25
N SER A 483 -27.61 -21.03 -1.26
CA SER A 483 -26.69 -22.18 -1.28
C SER A 483 -25.56 -22.05 -2.30
N ALA A 484 -25.48 -20.93 -3.03
CA ALA A 484 -24.59 -20.81 -4.18
C ALA A 484 -23.37 -19.93 -3.90
N THR A 485 -22.33 -20.15 -4.70
CA THR A 485 -21.21 -19.23 -4.85
C THR A 485 -21.44 -18.34 -6.06
N VAL A 486 -21.40 -17.02 -5.85
CA VAL A 486 -21.49 -16.02 -6.91
C VAL A 486 -20.21 -15.19 -6.92
N GLY A 487 -19.42 -15.29 -7.98
CA GLY A 487 -18.17 -14.53 -8.05
C GLY A 487 -17.30 -14.80 -9.28
N VAL A 488 -16.17 -14.10 -9.34
CA VAL A 488 -15.15 -14.25 -10.38
C VAL A 488 -13.77 -14.41 -9.75
N GLN A 489 -13.10 -15.49 -10.11
CA GLN A 489 -11.76 -15.88 -9.69
C GLN A 489 -10.81 -15.92 -10.90
N VAL A 490 -9.65 -15.29 -10.74
CA VAL A 490 -8.61 -15.21 -11.77
C VAL A 490 -7.34 -15.98 -11.42
N GLY A 491 -7.25 -16.50 -10.19
CA GLY A 491 -6.20 -17.37 -9.72
C GLY A 491 -6.62 -18.03 -8.41
N SER A 492 -5.95 -19.12 -8.01
CA SER A 492 -6.26 -19.87 -6.77
C SER A 492 -6.19 -19.04 -5.48
N ASN A 493 -5.59 -17.85 -5.51
CA ASN A 493 -5.50 -16.92 -4.39
C ASN A 493 -6.04 -15.51 -4.73
N SER A 494 -6.75 -15.36 -5.86
CA SER A 494 -7.16 -14.05 -6.37
C SER A 494 -8.55 -14.13 -6.99
N ALA A 495 -9.53 -13.61 -6.25
CA ALA A 495 -10.93 -13.58 -6.64
C ALA A 495 -11.63 -12.39 -5.99
N ASN A 496 -12.79 -12.03 -6.54
CA ASN A 496 -13.78 -11.23 -5.85
C ASN A 496 -15.11 -11.98 -5.88
N GLN A 497 -15.82 -11.92 -4.75
CA GLN A 497 -17.04 -12.67 -4.51
C GLN A 497 -18.18 -11.71 -4.19
N TYR A 498 -19.35 -11.96 -4.78
CA TYR A 498 -20.58 -11.24 -4.47
C TYR A 498 -21.35 -11.93 -3.34
N GLY A 499 -21.39 -13.27 -3.34
CA GLY A 499 -22.02 -14.05 -2.28
C GLY A 499 -21.48 -15.48 -2.18
N PHE A 500 -21.52 -16.03 -0.97
CA PHE A 500 -21.31 -17.45 -0.68
C PHE A 500 -22.38 -17.90 0.29
N ASN A 501 -23.21 -18.85 -0.11
CA ASN A 501 -24.28 -19.41 0.73
C ASN A 501 -25.12 -18.30 1.40
N THR A 502 -25.48 -17.27 0.62
CA THR A 502 -26.15 -16.07 1.11
C THR A 502 -27.18 -15.60 0.10
N ALA A 503 -28.44 -15.46 0.57
CA ALA A 503 -29.55 -14.90 -0.20
C ALA A 503 -29.27 -13.42 -0.57
N SER A 504 -28.67 -13.20 -1.73
CA SER A 504 -28.12 -11.90 -2.17
C SER A 504 -28.52 -11.52 -3.59
N LEU A 505 -29.12 -12.45 -4.33
CA LEU A 505 -29.63 -12.27 -5.67
C LEU A 505 -31.12 -11.94 -5.65
N SER A 506 -31.63 -11.40 -6.74
CA SER A 506 -33.07 -11.20 -6.94
C SER A 506 -33.41 -11.27 -8.42
N ASP A 507 -34.66 -11.58 -8.72
CA ASP A 507 -35.16 -11.62 -10.10
C ASP A 507 -35.03 -10.25 -10.77
N GLY A 508 -34.71 -10.25 -12.06
CA GLY A 508 -34.58 -9.03 -12.84
C GLY A 508 -33.43 -8.15 -12.38
N THR A 509 -32.37 -8.74 -11.82
CA THR A 509 -31.13 -8.04 -11.45
C THR A 509 -29.96 -8.49 -12.30
N ALA A 510 -28.95 -7.63 -12.40
CA ALA A 510 -27.72 -7.94 -13.11
C ALA A 510 -26.49 -7.42 -12.37
N LEU A 511 -25.39 -8.16 -12.47
CA LEU A 511 -24.10 -7.82 -11.91
C LEU A 511 -23.10 -7.63 -13.05
N LEU A 512 -22.49 -6.46 -13.11
CA LEU A 512 -21.41 -6.15 -14.03
C LEU A 512 -20.07 -6.31 -13.33
N TRP A 513 -19.24 -7.17 -13.89
CA TRP A 513 -17.86 -7.39 -13.47
C TRP A 513 -16.92 -6.67 -14.42
N THR A 514 -16.15 -5.72 -13.89
CA THR A 514 -15.20 -4.92 -14.66
C THR A 514 -13.80 -5.03 -14.08
N LEU A 515 -12.77 -4.85 -14.91
CA LEU A 515 -11.42 -4.68 -14.37
C LEU A 515 -11.33 -3.33 -13.65
N PRO A 516 -10.48 -3.20 -12.61
CA PRO A 516 -10.15 -1.91 -12.03
C PRO A 516 -9.76 -0.93 -13.14
N SER A 517 -10.35 0.27 -13.12
CA SER A 517 -9.97 1.32 -14.07
C SER A 517 -8.47 1.54 -13.98
N THR A 518 -7.82 1.67 -15.14
CA THR A 518 -6.42 2.10 -15.24
C THR A 518 -6.32 3.60 -15.50
N ASN A 519 -7.41 4.25 -15.88
CA ASN A 519 -7.45 5.66 -16.21
C ASN A 519 -7.58 6.51 -14.94
N PRO A 520 -6.64 7.45 -14.68
CA PRO A 520 -6.77 8.38 -13.56
C PRO A 520 -7.94 9.33 -13.78
N ALA A 521 -8.50 9.82 -12.67
CA ALA A 521 -9.53 10.85 -12.68
C ALA A 521 -9.19 11.89 -11.60
N ILE A 522 -9.19 13.16 -11.98
CA ILE A 522 -8.82 14.26 -11.08
C ILE A 522 -10.06 14.88 -10.43
N SER A 523 -10.01 15.02 -9.10
CA SER A 523 -10.94 15.84 -8.33
C SER A 523 -10.15 16.90 -7.57
N VAL A 524 -10.63 18.15 -7.58
CA VAL A 524 -10.02 19.26 -6.85
C VAL A 524 -11.08 19.93 -5.99
N THR A 525 -10.86 20.02 -4.68
CA THR A 525 -11.80 20.63 -3.73
C THR A 525 -11.10 21.66 -2.84
N PRO A 526 -11.77 22.73 -2.37
CA PRO A 526 -13.13 23.16 -2.75
C PRO A 526 -13.21 23.70 -4.19
N ALA A 527 -14.41 24.03 -4.68
CA ALA A 527 -14.65 24.56 -6.03
C ALA A 527 -14.06 25.97 -6.26
N SER A 528 -13.89 26.74 -5.18
CA SER A 528 -13.25 28.06 -5.18
C SER A 528 -12.65 28.36 -3.80
N GLN A 529 -11.75 29.34 -3.75
CA GLN A 529 -11.16 29.86 -2.51
C GLN A 529 -11.25 31.39 -2.47
N ASP A 530 -11.65 31.94 -1.31
CA ASP A 530 -11.64 33.38 -1.05
C ASP A 530 -10.57 33.73 -0.01
N PHE A 531 -9.64 34.58 -0.42
CA PHE A 531 -8.58 35.10 0.43
C PHE A 531 -9.07 36.22 1.36
N GLY A 532 -10.24 36.80 1.10
CA GLY A 532 -10.79 37.93 1.86
C GLY A 532 -9.98 39.22 1.68
N SER A 533 -10.00 40.09 2.69
CA SER A 533 -9.24 41.34 2.69
C SER A 533 -7.81 41.12 3.20
N VAL A 534 -6.83 41.41 2.34
CA VAL A 534 -5.39 41.27 2.66
C VAL A 534 -4.71 42.63 2.46
N PRO A 535 -4.01 43.18 3.46
CA PRO A 535 -3.30 44.45 3.31
C PRO A 535 -2.20 44.36 2.25
N VAL A 536 -2.01 45.42 1.45
CA VAL A 536 -0.90 45.52 0.49
C VAL A 536 0.44 45.34 1.21
N GLY A 537 1.29 44.45 0.68
CA GLY A 537 2.57 44.06 1.30
C GLY A 537 2.47 42.89 2.31
N SER A 538 1.27 42.38 2.58
CA SER A 538 1.03 41.15 3.33
C SER A 538 0.59 40.00 2.40
N TYR A 539 0.32 38.82 2.94
CA TYR A 539 -0.18 37.68 2.18
C TYR A 539 -1.18 36.84 2.98
N ALA A 540 -1.99 36.06 2.26
CA ALA A 540 -2.83 35.01 2.84
C ALA A 540 -2.72 33.72 2.01
N ASP A 541 -2.71 32.58 2.69
CA ASP A 541 -2.62 31.26 2.07
C ASP A 541 -3.98 30.54 2.13
N ARG A 542 -4.28 29.75 1.09
CA ARG A 542 -5.45 28.87 0.97
C ARG A 542 -5.04 27.54 0.35
N THR A 543 -5.83 26.50 0.57
CA THR A 543 -5.49 25.14 0.15
C THR A 543 -6.57 24.56 -0.75
N PHE A 544 -6.14 23.91 -1.83
CA PHE A 544 -6.96 22.97 -2.59
C PHE A 544 -6.46 21.55 -2.34
N MET A 545 -7.36 20.59 -2.17
CA MET A 545 -7.08 19.17 -2.14
C MET A 545 -7.27 18.59 -3.53
N VAL A 546 -6.18 18.13 -4.13
CA VAL A 546 -6.18 17.35 -5.37
C VAL A 546 -6.26 15.88 -5.00
N GLN A 547 -7.17 15.13 -5.62
CA GLN A 547 -7.37 13.71 -5.37
C GLN A 547 -7.44 12.94 -6.68
N ASN A 548 -6.82 11.76 -6.73
CA ASN A 548 -7.07 10.78 -7.77
C ASN A 548 -8.29 9.93 -7.39
N THR A 549 -9.43 10.23 -7.98
CA THR A 549 -10.68 9.46 -7.78
C THR A 549 -10.84 8.34 -8.80
N GLY A 550 -9.91 8.22 -9.75
CA GLY A 550 -9.90 7.18 -10.76
C GLY A 550 -8.87 6.09 -10.47
N GLY A 551 -8.50 5.39 -11.53
CA GLY A 551 -7.46 4.38 -11.55
C GLY A 551 -6.05 4.92 -11.69
N GLY A 552 -5.10 4.02 -11.92
CA GLY A 552 -3.73 4.38 -12.33
C GLY A 552 -3.02 5.41 -11.44
N THR A 553 -2.05 6.12 -12.02
CA THR A 553 -1.36 7.24 -11.35
C THR A 553 -1.77 8.56 -12.01
N LEU A 554 -2.32 9.47 -11.22
CA LEU A 554 -2.63 10.84 -11.62
C LEU A 554 -1.38 11.69 -11.47
N THR A 555 -0.87 12.25 -12.55
CA THR A 555 0.29 13.15 -12.54
C THR A 555 -0.09 14.50 -13.13
N GLY A 556 0.35 15.60 -12.51
CA GLY A 556 0.00 16.92 -12.97
C GLY A 556 0.69 18.08 -12.24
N ASN A 557 0.28 19.30 -12.58
CA ASN A 557 0.81 20.54 -12.06
C ASN A 557 -0.33 21.51 -11.73
N ALA A 558 -0.14 22.33 -10.69
CA ALA A 558 -0.94 23.53 -10.46
C ALA A 558 -0.18 24.77 -10.95
N SER A 559 -0.90 25.69 -11.59
CA SER A 559 -0.39 26.97 -12.08
C SER A 559 -1.43 28.08 -11.89
N THR A 560 -0.96 29.33 -11.78
CA THR A 560 -1.79 30.53 -11.59
C THR A 560 -0.99 31.77 -11.98
N SER A 561 -1.60 32.95 -11.94
CA SER A 561 -0.98 34.23 -12.25
C SER A 561 -1.00 35.19 -11.07
N ALA A 562 -0.03 36.11 -11.05
CA ALA A 562 0.02 37.18 -10.06
C ALA A 562 -1.30 37.97 -10.02
N PRO A 563 -1.75 38.42 -8.83
CA PRO A 563 -1.08 38.40 -7.52
C PRO A 563 -1.20 37.08 -6.73
N VAL A 564 -1.67 35.98 -7.34
CA VAL A 564 -1.68 34.65 -6.71
C VAL A 564 -0.44 33.85 -7.14
N SER A 565 0.09 32.98 -6.27
CA SER A 565 1.17 32.05 -6.57
C SER A 565 0.93 30.66 -5.95
N VAL A 566 1.55 29.62 -6.51
CA VAL A 566 1.54 28.27 -5.93
C VAL A 566 2.73 28.14 -4.99
N VAL A 567 2.47 27.81 -3.72
CA VAL A 567 3.49 27.72 -2.66
C VAL A 567 4.04 26.30 -2.54
N SER A 568 3.16 25.30 -2.59
CA SER A 568 3.52 23.88 -2.43
C SER A 568 2.48 22.95 -3.03
N GLY A 569 2.83 21.67 -3.20
CA GLY A 569 1.93 20.61 -3.70
C GLY A 569 1.87 20.46 -5.22
N SER A 570 2.71 21.18 -5.96
CA SER A 570 2.89 21.07 -7.41
C SER A 570 4.37 20.86 -7.74
N PRO A 571 4.76 19.93 -8.64
CA PRO A 571 3.91 18.91 -9.28
C PRO A 571 3.33 17.91 -8.27
N PHE A 572 2.29 17.18 -8.67
CA PHE A 572 1.72 16.06 -7.91
C PHE A 572 1.76 14.76 -8.72
N SER A 573 1.90 13.63 -8.01
CA SER A 573 1.86 12.26 -8.54
C SER A 573 1.14 11.36 -7.54
N LEU A 574 -0.08 10.96 -7.84
CA LEU A 574 -1.02 10.35 -6.91
C LEU A 574 -1.47 8.98 -7.40
N ALA A 575 -1.18 7.93 -6.64
CA ALA A 575 -1.79 6.61 -6.84
C ALA A 575 -3.33 6.70 -6.69
N ALA A 576 -4.05 5.72 -7.23
CA ALA A 576 -5.50 5.63 -7.09
C ALA A 576 -5.96 5.81 -5.63
N GLY A 577 -6.93 6.70 -5.39
CA GLY A 577 -7.46 7.04 -4.07
C GLY A 577 -6.62 8.05 -3.26
N ALA A 578 -5.36 8.29 -3.61
CA ALA A 578 -4.49 9.23 -2.90
C ALA A 578 -4.87 10.69 -3.14
N ASN A 579 -4.52 11.56 -2.19
CA ASN A 579 -4.74 13.00 -2.26
C ASN A 579 -3.50 13.80 -1.86
N GLN A 580 -3.44 15.07 -2.29
CA GLN A 580 -2.36 16.01 -2.02
C GLN A 580 -2.92 17.41 -1.84
N ALA A 581 -2.47 18.08 -0.79
CA ALA A 581 -2.74 19.50 -0.57
C ALA A 581 -1.86 20.36 -1.48
N VAL A 582 -2.49 21.26 -2.24
CA VAL A 582 -1.87 22.32 -3.02
C VAL A 582 -2.16 23.66 -2.34
N VAL A 583 -1.12 24.33 -1.86
CA VAL A 583 -1.24 25.61 -1.16
C VAL A 583 -0.99 26.73 -2.16
N VAL A 584 -1.91 27.69 -2.21
CA VAL A 584 -1.84 28.90 -3.02
C VAL A 584 -1.84 30.13 -2.13
N ARG A 585 -1.13 31.17 -2.55
CA ARG A 585 -0.92 32.42 -1.81
C ARG A 585 -1.43 33.60 -2.61
N PHE A 586 -2.19 34.48 -1.97
CA PHE A 586 -2.52 35.80 -2.51
C PHE A 586 -1.65 36.87 -1.85
N SER A 587 -0.92 37.65 -2.65
CA SER A 587 -0.04 38.75 -2.22
C SER A 587 -0.39 40.03 -3.00
N PRO A 588 -1.39 40.81 -2.58
CA PRO A 588 -1.86 41.97 -3.33
C PRO A 588 -0.79 43.07 -3.40
N ALA A 589 -0.55 43.58 -4.61
CA ALA A 589 0.36 44.70 -4.88
C ALA A 589 -0.35 46.07 -4.92
N SER A 590 -1.69 46.10 -4.93
CA SER A 590 -2.50 47.32 -4.96
C SER A 590 -3.83 47.13 -4.24
N GLU A 591 -4.48 48.24 -3.91
CA GLU A 591 -5.81 48.28 -3.27
C GLU A 591 -6.92 48.01 -4.30
N ALA A 592 -7.05 46.76 -4.73
CA ALA A 592 -8.04 46.35 -5.71
C ALA A 592 -8.60 44.95 -5.41
N SER A 593 -9.85 44.73 -5.82
CA SER A 593 -10.44 43.40 -5.88
C SER A 593 -9.79 42.58 -7.00
N PHE A 594 -9.47 41.33 -6.70
CA PHE A 594 -8.91 40.36 -7.61
C PHE A 594 -9.88 39.17 -7.79
N VAL A 595 -10.06 38.76 -9.04
CA VAL A 595 -10.76 37.53 -9.42
C VAL A 595 -9.89 36.81 -10.44
N GLY A 596 -9.57 35.55 -10.18
CA GLY A 596 -8.73 34.73 -11.04
C GLY A 596 -9.02 33.24 -10.88
N ASN A 597 -8.10 32.41 -11.37
CA ASN A 597 -8.21 30.97 -11.26
C ASN A 597 -6.85 30.32 -10.93
N VAL A 598 -6.93 29.09 -10.42
CA VAL A 598 -5.82 28.16 -10.32
C VAL A 598 -6.14 27.01 -11.28
N SER A 599 -5.22 26.75 -12.21
CA SER A 599 -5.35 25.71 -13.22
C SER A 599 -4.53 24.49 -12.81
N PHE A 600 -5.21 23.35 -12.70
CA PHE A 600 -4.62 22.04 -12.40
C PHE A 600 -4.60 21.22 -13.68
N THR A 601 -3.44 21.11 -14.32
CA THR A 601 -3.27 20.33 -15.54
C THR A 601 -2.82 18.91 -15.19
N SER A 602 -3.36 17.89 -15.85
CA SER A 602 -3.03 16.49 -15.53
C SER A 602 -3.22 15.51 -16.67
N ASN A 603 -2.70 14.30 -16.52
CA ASN A 603 -2.95 13.18 -17.44
C ASN A 603 -4.40 12.64 -17.38
N ALA A 604 -5.26 13.18 -16.53
CA ALA A 604 -6.69 12.87 -16.43
C ALA A 604 -7.59 14.02 -16.96
N GLY A 605 -7.00 15.04 -17.59
CA GLY A 605 -7.67 16.27 -18.00
C GLY A 605 -7.42 17.43 -17.04
N ASP A 606 -7.85 18.62 -17.46
CA ASP A 606 -7.55 19.87 -16.76
C ASP A 606 -8.75 20.35 -15.94
N VAL A 607 -8.46 20.84 -14.74
CA VAL A 607 -9.47 21.35 -13.79
C VAL A 607 -9.11 22.76 -13.39
N SER A 608 -10.06 23.70 -13.47
CA SER A 608 -9.87 25.07 -13.02
C SER A 608 -10.70 25.37 -11.77
N ARG A 609 -10.13 26.12 -10.83
CA ARG A 609 -10.79 26.53 -9.58
C ARG A 609 -10.67 28.03 -9.38
N GLY A 610 -11.80 28.68 -9.08
CA GLY A 610 -11.87 30.14 -8.92
C GLY A 610 -11.17 30.59 -7.64
N VAL A 611 -10.49 31.75 -7.70
CA VAL A 611 -9.92 32.42 -6.53
C VAL A 611 -10.30 33.89 -6.51
N THR A 612 -10.64 34.40 -5.33
CA THR A 612 -10.97 35.83 -5.12
C THR A 612 -10.20 36.40 -3.94
N GLY A 613 -10.00 37.70 -3.92
CA GLY A 613 -9.42 38.41 -2.78
C GLY A 613 -9.47 39.92 -2.99
N VAL A 614 -9.25 40.71 -1.95
CA VAL A 614 -9.22 42.18 -2.03
C VAL A 614 -7.96 42.70 -1.36
N GLY A 615 -7.15 43.45 -2.11
CA GLY A 615 -6.08 44.26 -1.55
C GLY A 615 -6.65 45.44 -0.78
N THR A 616 -6.21 45.62 0.47
CA THR A 616 -6.62 46.73 1.34
C THR A 616 -5.42 47.60 1.73
N PRO A 617 -5.62 48.87 2.13
CA PRO A 617 -4.51 49.71 2.55
C PRO A 617 -3.71 49.07 3.69
N SER A 618 -2.38 49.20 3.62
CA SER A 618 -1.51 48.83 4.74
C SER A 618 -1.88 49.66 5.99
N PRO A 619 -1.92 49.09 7.21
CA PRO A 619 -2.30 49.83 8.41
C PRO A 619 -1.31 50.98 8.72
N PRO A 620 -1.77 52.07 9.38
CA PRO A 620 -0.89 53.17 9.77
C PRO A 620 0.10 52.72 10.83
N GLN A 621 1.33 53.24 10.75
CA GLN A 621 2.39 53.00 11.72
C GLN A 621 2.91 54.34 12.25
N ILE A 622 2.99 54.47 13.57
CA ILE A 622 3.45 55.69 14.23
C ILE A 622 4.93 55.58 14.62
N SER A 623 5.71 56.57 14.23
CA SER A 623 7.08 56.80 14.69
C SER A 623 7.17 58.18 15.36
N VAL A 624 7.85 58.28 16.51
CA VAL A 624 8.03 59.54 17.25
C VAL A 624 9.51 59.74 17.54
N THR A 625 10.07 60.85 17.07
CA THR A 625 11.50 61.20 17.23
C THR A 625 11.66 62.65 17.72
N PRO A 626 12.67 62.96 18.56
CA PRO A 626 13.59 62.05 19.25
C PRO A 626 12.88 61.20 20.32
N THR A 627 13.60 60.28 20.99
CA THR A 627 13.05 59.43 22.07
C THR A 627 12.90 60.15 23.42
N SER A 628 13.50 61.33 23.55
CA SER A 628 13.29 62.22 24.68
C SER A 628 13.63 63.67 24.34
N LEU A 629 13.05 64.61 25.09
CA LEU A 629 13.43 66.03 25.05
C LEU A 629 14.02 66.45 26.40
N ASN A 630 15.13 67.18 26.35
CA ASN A 630 15.75 67.79 27.52
C ASN A 630 15.76 69.32 27.33
N PHE A 631 15.05 70.01 28.20
CA PHE A 631 14.90 71.46 28.19
C PHE A 631 16.03 72.19 28.92
N GLY A 632 16.97 71.46 29.53
CA GLY A 632 18.08 72.04 30.28
C GLY A 632 17.61 72.79 31.52
N SER A 633 18.32 73.86 31.86
CA SER A 633 17.97 74.74 32.98
C SER A 633 17.16 75.93 32.47
N VAL A 634 15.92 76.07 32.95
CA VAL A 634 15.00 77.17 32.61
C VAL A 634 14.68 77.94 33.89
N GLY A 635 14.71 79.27 33.84
CA GLY A 635 14.42 80.12 34.99
C GLY A 635 13.03 79.85 35.56
N VAL A 636 12.88 79.85 36.89
CA VAL A 636 11.56 79.75 37.52
C VAL A 636 10.71 80.96 37.09
N GLY A 637 9.58 80.70 36.42
CA GLY A 637 8.72 81.72 35.82
C GLY A 637 8.93 81.92 34.31
N ASP A 638 10.01 81.38 33.74
CA ASP A 638 10.27 81.39 32.30
C ASP A 638 9.69 80.14 31.60
N SER A 639 9.83 80.07 30.28
CA SER A 639 9.44 78.90 29.49
C SER A 639 10.41 78.60 28.35
N ALA A 640 10.54 77.33 27.99
CA ALA A 640 11.25 76.89 26.80
C ALA A 640 10.43 75.84 26.02
N ASP A 641 10.54 75.86 24.69
CA ASP A 641 9.84 74.95 23.78
C ASP A 641 10.82 74.02 23.06
N GLN A 642 10.43 72.76 22.87
CA GLN A 642 11.13 71.73 22.11
C GLN A 642 10.11 70.89 21.34
N THR A 643 10.51 70.15 20.30
CA THR A 643 9.57 69.46 19.40
C THR A 643 9.85 67.96 19.25
N PHE A 644 8.77 67.17 19.17
CA PHE A 644 8.81 65.81 18.63
C PHE A 644 8.29 65.83 17.17
N THR A 645 8.90 65.05 16.30
CA THR A 645 8.38 64.70 14.97
C THR A 645 7.60 63.40 15.08
N VAL A 646 6.30 63.46 14.79
CA VAL A 646 5.42 62.29 14.64
C VAL A 646 5.30 61.99 13.15
N GLN A 647 5.64 60.78 12.73
CA GLN A 647 5.59 60.36 11.33
C GLN A 647 4.68 59.15 11.17
N ASN A 648 3.90 59.14 10.07
CA ASN A 648 3.20 57.94 9.62
C ASN A 648 4.11 57.16 8.67
N THR A 649 4.73 56.08 9.17
CA THR A 649 5.62 55.21 8.38
C THR A 649 4.87 54.04 7.74
N GLY A 650 3.57 53.91 7.98
CA GLY A 650 2.69 52.86 7.43
C GLY A 650 1.83 53.37 6.28
N GLY A 651 0.76 52.64 5.97
CA GLY A 651 -0.27 53.08 5.01
C GLY A 651 -1.45 53.77 5.69
N GLY A 652 -2.46 54.18 4.92
CA GLY A 652 -3.64 54.89 5.44
C GLY A 652 -3.31 56.21 6.16
N THR A 653 -4.32 56.84 6.77
CA THR A 653 -4.15 58.08 7.55
C THR A 653 -3.99 57.75 9.04
N LEU A 654 -2.86 58.16 9.64
CA LEU A 654 -2.59 58.06 11.07
C LEU A 654 -3.29 59.21 11.80
N THR A 655 -4.24 58.90 12.68
CA THR A 655 -4.97 59.89 13.48
C THR A 655 -4.70 59.66 14.96
N GLY A 656 -4.55 60.75 15.73
CA GLY A 656 -4.21 60.63 17.15
C GLY A 656 -4.05 61.97 17.88
N SER A 657 -3.57 61.90 19.12
CA SER A 657 -3.31 63.04 19.98
C SER A 657 -2.09 62.78 20.88
N ALA A 658 -1.50 63.87 21.38
CA ALA A 658 -0.42 63.86 22.36
C ALA A 658 -0.82 64.65 23.62
N GLY A 659 -0.43 64.14 24.79
CA GLY A 659 -0.69 64.77 26.08
C GLY A 659 0.43 64.59 27.10
N THR A 660 0.53 65.52 28.05
CA THR A 660 1.48 65.48 29.18
C THR A 660 0.93 66.28 30.37
N THR A 661 1.68 66.39 31.46
CA THR A 661 1.28 67.07 32.70
C THR A 661 2.28 68.15 33.12
N ALA A 662 1.78 69.16 33.83
CA ALA A 662 2.59 70.26 34.36
C ALA A 662 3.81 69.74 35.15
N PRO A 663 4.97 70.40 35.06
CA PRO A 663 5.23 71.70 34.42
C PRO A 663 5.45 71.64 32.89
N PHE A 664 5.15 70.51 32.24
CA PHE A 664 5.16 70.40 30.78
C PHE A 664 3.75 70.56 30.20
N SER A 665 3.65 71.06 28.97
CA SER A 665 2.38 71.15 28.23
C SER A 665 2.60 70.98 26.72
N VAL A 666 1.64 70.37 26.03
CA VAL A 666 1.63 70.34 24.56
C VAL A 666 1.03 71.65 24.05
N VAL A 667 1.77 72.39 23.22
CA VAL A 667 1.40 73.73 22.76
C VAL A 667 0.75 73.69 21.38
N SER A 668 1.21 72.81 20.50
CA SER A 668 0.69 72.64 19.15
C SER A 668 1.02 71.27 18.57
N GLY A 669 0.39 70.92 17.45
CA GLY A 669 0.58 69.63 16.77
C GLY A 669 -0.28 68.48 17.31
N SER A 670 -1.19 68.74 18.24
CA SER A 670 -2.15 67.77 18.80
C SER A 670 -3.56 68.39 18.82
N PRO A 671 -4.62 67.69 18.36
CA PRO A 671 -4.60 66.37 17.70
C PRO A 671 -3.93 66.42 16.32
N PHE A 672 -3.56 65.26 15.77
CA PHE A 672 -2.91 65.12 14.47
C PHE A 672 -3.64 64.12 13.54
N SER A 673 -3.54 64.37 12.23
CA SER A 673 -4.00 63.51 11.14
C SER A 673 -2.93 63.54 10.05
N ILE A 674 -2.27 62.41 9.81
CA ILE A 674 -1.03 62.33 9.03
C ILE A 674 -1.18 61.25 7.96
N ASP A 675 -1.22 61.68 6.70
CA ASP A 675 -1.26 60.76 5.55
C ASP A 675 0.00 59.91 5.46
N ALA A 676 -0.08 58.79 4.74
CA ALA A 676 1.03 57.85 4.57
C ALA A 676 2.32 58.57 4.10
N GLY A 677 3.43 58.34 4.81
CA GLY A 677 4.74 58.95 4.54
C GLY A 677 4.92 60.39 5.06
N ALA A 678 3.84 61.08 5.44
CA ALA A 678 3.90 62.44 5.96
C ALA A 678 4.32 62.48 7.44
N SER A 679 4.64 63.69 7.92
CA SER A 679 5.02 63.93 9.32
C SER A 679 4.37 65.21 9.86
N ASN A 680 4.29 65.32 11.19
CA ASN A 680 3.78 66.48 11.91
C ASN A 680 4.67 66.78 13.13
N PHE A 681 4.84 68.06 13.48
CA PHE A 681 5.61 68.47 14.65
C PHE A 681 4.69 68.70 15.85
N VAL A 682 4.97 68.02 16.97
CA VAL A 682 4.32 68.22 18.26
C VAL A 682 5.23 69.06 19.15
N VAL A 683 4.81 70.29 19.46
CA VAL A 683 5.58 71.24 20.28
C VAL A 683 5.24 71.04 21.75
N VAL A 684 6.27 70.84 22.57
CA VAL A 684 6.17 70.67 24.03
C VAL A 684 6.86 71.84 24.70
N ARG A 685 6.20 72.45 25.67
CA ARG A 685 6.72 73.55 26.50
C ARG A 685 7.04 73.07 27.90
N PHE A 686 8.14 73.57 28.47
CA PHE A 686 8.48 73.44 29.89
C PHE A 686 8.41 74.83 30.56
N SER A 687 7.56 74.96 31.58
CA SER A 687 7.32 76.20 32.34
C SER A 687 7.43 75.96 33.84
N PRO A 688 8.65 75.90 34.41
CA PRO A 688 8.83 75.58 35.82
C PRO A 688 8.35 76.72 36.74
N THR A 689 7.49 76.39 37.70
CA THR A 689 7.03 77.31 38.77
C THR A 689 7.79 77.14 40.09
N ALA A 690 8.67 76.15 40.18
CA ALA A 690 9.52 75.88 41.33
C ALA A 690 10.91 75.41 40.89
N THR A 691 11.89 75.55 41.79
CA THR A 691 13.24 75.03 41.55
C THR A 691 13.29 73.51 41.67
N GLY A 692 14.12 72.85 40.85
CA GLY A 692 14.32 71.39 40.87
C GLY A 692 14.23 70.75 39.49
N THR A 693 14.64 69.49 39.39
CA THR A 693 14.55 68.70 38.15
C THR A 693 13.18 68.01 38.05
N PHE A 694 12.55 68.14 36.89
CA PHE A 694 11.25 67.55 36.56
C PHE A 694 11.42 66.56 35.42
N THR A 695 10.90 65.36 35.61
CA THR A 695 10.83 64.31 34.59
C THR A 695 9.38 63.89 34.41
N ARG A 696 8.88 63.93 33.18
CA ARG A 696 7.53 63.48 32.79
C ARG A 696 7.61 62.71 31.47
N THR A 697 6.46 62.21 31.01
CA THR A 697 6.32 61.61 29.69
C THR A 697 5.31 62.40 28.87
N VAL A 698 5.51 62.42 27.55
CA VAL A 698 4.50 62.80 26.57
C VAL A 698 3.97 61.51 25.96
N THR A 699 2.67 61.27 26.12
CA THR A 699 1.99 60.08 25.60
C THR A 699 1.26 60.42 24.31
N PHE A 700 1.55 59.65 23.26
CA PHE A 700 0.96 59.74 21.93
C PHE A 700 0.00 58.56 21.74
N THR A 701 -1.29 58.85 21.58
CA THR A 701 -2.34 57.86 21.34
C THR A 701 -2.86 58.01 19.92
N SER A 702 -2.85 56.94 19.13
CA SER A 702 -3.29 56.90 17.73
C SER A 702 -4.01 55.61 17.34
N ASN A 703 -4.48 55.54 16.09
CA ASN A 703 -5.05 54.35 15.44
C ASN A 703 -4.02 53.33 14.91
N ALA A 704 -2.73 53.53 15.17
CA ALA A 704 -1.69 52.55 14.83
C ALA A 704 -1.64 51.40 15.85
N LEU A 705 -1.27 50.19 15.42
CA LEU A 705 -1.18 49.00 16.28
C LEU A 705 -0.17 49.14 17.44
N THR A 706 0.83 50.02 17.30
CA THR A 706 1.87 50.29 18.31
C THR A 706 1.50 51.41 19.30
N SER A 707 0.27 51.95 19.20
CA SER A 707 -0.26 52.95 20.11
C SER A 707 -0.64 52.36 21.48
N PRO A 708 -0.44 53.07 22.61
CA PRO A 708 0.19 54.39 22.72
C PRO A 708 1.73 54.33 22.79
N ILE A 709 2.40 55.35 22.24
CA ILE A 709 3.86 55.57 22.39
C ILE A 709 4.10 56.62 23.48
N SER A 710 5.07 56.42 24.36
CA SER A 710 5.47 57.41 25.37
C SER A 710 6.93 57.82 25.21
N GLN A 711 7.19 59.13 25.14
CA GLN A 711 8.54 59.69 25.08
C GLN A 711 8.87 60.52 26.33
N GLY A 712 10.12 60.45 26.79
CA GLY A 712 10.54 61.13 28.02
C GLY A 712 10.73 62.64 27.81
N VAL A 713 10.37 63.45 28.81
CA VAL A 713 10.70 64.88 28.85
C VAL A 713 11.34 65.23 30.19
N THR A 714 12.43 65.99 30.14
CA THR A 714 13.20 66.39 31.32
C THR A 714 13.54 67.88 31.27
N GLY A 715 13.53 68.56 32.41
CA GLY A 715 13.89 69.97 32.52
C GLY A 715 14.15 70.35 33.96
N THR A 716 14.99 71.36 34.19
CA THR A 716 15.33 71.84 35.54
C THR A 716 14.87 73.27 35.73
N GLY A 717 13.99 73.51 36.70
CA GLY A 717 13.65 74.84 37.18
C GLY A 717 14.81 75.41 37.96
N ALA A 718 15.37 76.53 37.50
CA ALA A 718 16.63 77.06 37.97
C ALA A 718 16.47 78.49 38.51
N GLN A 719 17.23 78.84 39.56
CA GLN A 719 17.19 80.16 40.18
C GLN A 719 18.55 80.50 40.80
N ILE A 720 18.97 81.77 40.66
CA ILE A 720 20.13 82.36 41.35
C ILE A 720 19.62 83.49 42.23
N THR A 721 20.11 83.57 43.46
CA THR A 721 19.79 84.65 44.41
C THR A 721 21.08 85.21 44.99
N VAL A 722 21.35 86.48 44.73
CA VAL A 722 22.49 87.19 45.33
C VAL A 722 22.16 87.52 46.78
N THR A 723 23.01 87.07 47.70
CA THR A 723 22.81 87.22 49.15
C THR A 723 23.76 88.23 49.79
N SER A 724 24.81 88.65 49.08
CA SER A 724 25.66 89.80 49.42
C SER A 724 26.33 90.32 48.14
N PRO A 725 26.24 91.61 47.81
CA PRO A 725 25.51 92.64 48.54
C PRO A 725 24.00 92.46 48.36
N LYS A 726 23.21 92.71 49.41
CA LYS A 726 21.74 92.73 49.33
C LYS A 726 21.22 94.11 48.91
N GLY A 727 21.98 95.16 49.18
CA GLY A 727 21.62 96.57 49.00
C GLY A 727 21.78 97.35 50.31
N GLY A 728 22.24 98.60 50.20
CA GLY A 728 22.55 99.50 51.34
C GLY A 728 23.97 99.41 51.88
N GLU A 729 24.76 98.40 51.49
CA GLU A 729 26.16 98.29 51.89
C GLU A 729 27.02 99.43 51.30
N THR A 730 28.18 99.70 51.92
CA THR A 730 29.20 100.61 51.37
C THR A 730 30.49 99.84 51.14
N TRP A 731 30.84 99.67 49.87
CA TRP A 731 32.06 99.01 49.41
C TRP A 731 33.07 100.06 48.93
N HIS A 732 34.35 99.71 48.97
CA HIS A 732 35.43 100.61 48.59
C HIS A 732 36.12 100.13 47.31
N ILE A 733 36.53 101.08 46.47
CA ILE A 733 37.29 100.81 45.23
C ILE A 733 38.62 100.13 45.60
N ASN A 734 39.11 99.24 44.72
CA ASN A 734 40.38 98.54 44.88
C ASN A 734 40.49 97.63 46.12
N HIS A 735 39.39 97.41 46.85
CA HIS A 735 39.34 96.49 47.98
C HIS A 735 38.64 95.18 47.60
N ASN A 736 39.10 94.09 48.21
CA ASN A 736 38.49 92.77 48.06
C ASN A 736 37.12 92.75 48.75
N GLN A 737 36.07 92.54 47.96
CA GLN A 737 34.69 92.43 48.43
C GLN A 737 34.13 91.05 48.10
N SER A 738 33.35 90.48 49.02
CA SER A 738 32.78 89.15 48.84
C SER A 738 31.37 89.24 48.27
N VAL A 739 31.21 88.77 47.03
CA VAL A 739 29.90 88.53 46.42
C VAL A 739 29.48 87.12 46.80
N LYS A 740 28.34 87.00 47.50
CA LYS A 740 27.77 85.72 47.92
C LYS A 740 26.44 85.51 47.23
N TRP A 741 26.14 84.27 46.87
CA TRP A 741 24.88 83.88 46.25
C TRP A 741 24.48 82.46 46.66
N SER A 742 23.19 82.15 46.48
CA SER A 742 22.69 80.78 46.49
C SER A 742 22.13 80.50 45.10
N SER A 743 22.43 79.33 44.55
CA SER A 743 21.85 78.86 43.29
C SER A 743 21.20 77.50 43.50
N LYS A 744 20.06 77.27 42.84
CA LYS A 744 19.37 75.97 42.78
C LYS A 744 19.07 75.65 41.33
N GLY A 745 19.40 74.43 40.90
CA GLY A 745 19.17 74.00 39.52
C GLY A 745 20.07 74.66 38.47
N VAL A 746 21.14 75.37 38.90
CA VAL A 746 22.16 75.95 38.01
C VAL A 746 23.44 75.14 38.14
N THR A 747 23.91 74.57 37.05
CA THR A 747 25.17 73.81 36.99
C THR A 747 26.24 74.62 36.24
N GLY A 748 27.51 74.24 36.42
CA GLY A 748 28.65 74.94 35.79
C GLY A 748 29.05 76.23 36.50
N ASN A 749 29.90 77.03 35.85
CA ASN A 749 30.37 78.30 36.36
C ASN A 749 29.32 79.41 36.19
N VAL A 750 29.47 80.47 36.98
CA VAL A 750 28.68 81.70 36.87
C VAL A 750 29.60 82.87 36.54
N LYS A 751 29.03 83.95 36.01
CA LYS A 751 29.70 85.25 35.86
C LYS A 751 29.11 86.25 36.84
N ILE A 752 29.90 87.24 37.23
CA ILE A 752 29.50 88.32 38.12
C ILE A 752 29.57 89.62 37.34
N ASP A 753 28.42 90.28 37.21
CA ASP A 753 28.32 91.59 36.58
C ASP A 753 27.99 92.66 37.63
N LEU A 754 28.54 93.85 37.44
CA LEU A 754 28.26 95.07 38.20
C LEU A 754 27.44 96.02 37.33
N SER A 755 26.44 96.64 37.92
CA SER A 755 25.77 97.81 37.38
C SER A 755 26.09 99.00 38.26
N ARG A 756 26.27 100.18 37.66
CA ARG A 756 26.50 101.44 38.38
C ARG A 756 25.33 102.41 38.32
N ASP A 757 24.23 101.98 37.68
CA ASP A 757 23.07 102.79 37.33
C ASP A 757 21.74 102.10 37.71
N GLY A 758 21.75 101.31 38.80
CA GLY A 758 20.53 100.70 39.33
C GLY A 758 20.05 99.44 38.60
N GLY A 759 20.87 98.86 37.72
CA GLY A 759 20.60 97.62 37.01
C GLY A 759 20.18 97.80 35.55
N ILE A 760 20.39 98.99 34.97
CA ILE A 760 20.07 99.28 33.58
C ILE A 760 21.20 98.75 32.68
N ASN A 761 22.43 99.18 32.93
CA ASN A 761 23.62 98.70 32.24
C ASN A 761 24.45 97.81 33.15
N TRP A 762 25.04 96.76 32.58
CA TRP A 762 25.81 95.75 33.31
C TRP A 762 27.17 95.54 32.64
N GLU A 763 28.23 95.69 33.42
CA GLU A 763 29.60 95.38 33.05
C GLU A 763 30.06 94.11 33.77
N ALA A 764 30.84 93.25 33.10
CA ALA A 764 31.36 92.05 33.72
C ALA A 764 32.51 92.40 34.67
N VAL A 765 32.36 92.08 35.95
CA VAL A 765 33.44 92.17 36.95
C VAL A 765 34.27 90.89 36.92
N LEU A 766 33.61 89.75 36.70
CA LEU A 766 34.27 88.47 36.59
C LEU A 766 33.55 87.62 35.55
N LEU A 767 34.26 87.26 34.49
CA LEU A 767 33.70 86.54 33.34
C LEU A 767 33.35 85.08 33.64
N SER A 768 33.98 84.47 34.65
CA SER A 768 33.72 83.08 35.05
C SER A 768 34.27 82.82 36.45
N THR A 769 33.47 82.19 37.30
CA THR A 769 33.85 81.69 38.63
C THR A 769 33.07 80.42 38.94
N PRO A 770 33.63 79.47 39.72
CA PRO A 770 32.88 78.33 40.22
C PRO A 770 31.56 78.78 40.88
N ASN A 771 30.48 78.04 40.64
CA ASN A 771 29.18 78.28 41.27
C ASN A 771 29.13 77.65 42.68
N ASP A 772 30.03 78.06 43.56
CA ASP A 772 30.18 77.55 44.93
C ASP A 772 29.54 78.47 46.00
N GLY A 773 28.92 79.56 45.55
CA GLY A 773 28.12 80.47 46.38
C GLY A 773 28.90 81.65 46.97
N ASN A 774 30.20 81.78 46.71
CA ASN A 774 30.98 82.92 47.18
C ASN A 774 32.20 83.18 46.31
N GLN A 775 32.37 84.42 45.86
CA GLN A 775 33.57 84.86 45.18
C GLN A 775 34.02 86.23 45.67
N THR A 776 35.33 86.35 45.89
CA THR A 776 35.94 87.64 46.18
C THR A 776 36.24 88.35 44.86
N VAL A 777 35.73 89.58 44.74
CA VAL A 777 35.95 90.43 43.58
C VAL A 777 36.56 91.75 44.02
N ASN A 778 37.37 92.33 43.15
CA ASN A 778 37.88 93.68 43.33
C ASN A 778 37.12 94.61 42.37
N LEU A 779 36.47 95.64 42.92
CA LEU A 779 35.63 96.53 42.12
C LEU A 779 36.43 97.73 41.59
N PRO A 780 36.43 97.97 40.26
CA PRO A 780 37.13 99.10 39.69
C PRO A 780 36.40 100.43 39.96
N ALA A 781 37.11 101.55 39.79
CA ALA A 781 36.53 102.90 39.71
C ALA A 781 35.54 103.01 38.52
N PRO A 782 34.59 103.96 38.51
CA PRO A 782 34.37 105.08 39.45
C PRO A 782 33.37 104.79 40.58
N ALA A 783 33.38 105.61 41.63
CA ALA A 783 32.41 105.54 42.73
C ALA A 783 30.95 105.75 42.23
N THR A 784 29.98 105.11 42.88
CA THR A 784 28.54 105.28 42.59
C THR A 784 27.70 105.01 43.84
N THR A 785 26.54 105.65 43.96
CA THR A 785 25.52 105.34 44.98
C THR A 785 24.45 104.37 44.48
N GLN A 786 24.53 103.94 43.22
CA GLN A 786 23.54 103.09 42.54
C GLN A 786 24.11 101.74 42.09
N ALA A 787 25.07 101.18 42.83
CA ALA A 787 25.68 99.93 42.46
C ALA A 787 24.71 98.75 42.64
N ARG A 788 24.69 97.80 41.70
CA ARG A 788 24.06 96.48 41.85
C ARG A 788 24.98 95.38 41.35
N ILE A 789 24.94 94.22 41.99
CA ILE A 789 25.66 93.05 41.53
C ILE A 789 24.64 92.04 41.03
N ARG A 790 24.91 91.38 39.90
CA ARG A 790 24.20 90.17 39.52
C ARG A 790 25.16 89.02 39.28
N VAL A 791 24.68 87.83 39.60
CA VAL A 791 25.34 86.56 39.31
C VAL A 791 24.49 85.88 38.25
N CYS A 792 25.10 85.52 37.13
CA CYS A 792 24.43 84.91 36.00
C CYS A 792 25.07 83.57 35.64
N HIS A 793 24.28 82.62 35.13
CA HIS A 793 24.84 81.55 34.32
C HIS A 793 25.61 82.15 33.12
N LEU A 794 26.66 81.47 32.64
CA LEU A 794 27.54 82.03 31.60
C LEU A 794 26.81 82.43 30.31
N SER A 795 25.69 81.76 29.99
CA SER A 795 24.81 82.13 28.85
C SER A 795 24.15 83.51 28.99
N GLY A 796 24.11 84.09 30.19
CA GLY A 796 23.44 85.35 30.49
C GLY A 796 21.91 85.27 30.55
N THR A 797 21.32 84.13 30.25
CA THR A 797 19.85 83.92 30.20
C THR A 797 19.22 83.67 31.57
N LEU A 798 20.03 83.35 32.59
CA LEU A 798 19.57 83.11 33.95
C LEU A 798 20.43 83.91 34.93
N CYS A 799 19.86 84.93 35.57
CA CYS A 799 20.57 85.84 36.46
C CYS A 799 19.81 86.08 37.76
N GLY A 800 20.53 86.17 38.87
CA GLY A 800 20.04 86.75 40.12
C GLY A 800 20.77 88.06 40.39
N ALA A 801 20.05 89.12 40.74
CA ALA A 801 20.63 90.43 41.10
C ALA A 801 20.51 90.72 42.59
N SER A 802 21.35 91.62 43.11
CA SER A 802 21.23 92.19 44.46
C SER A 802 19.84 92.80 44.63
N ALA A 803 19.23 92.64 45.80
CA ALA A 803 17.84 93.03 46.01
C ALA A 803 17.62 94.55 45.86
N ALA A 804 18.60 95.37 46.25
CA ALA A 804 18.60 96.82 46.10
C ALA A 804 20.00 97.37 45.73
N ASN A 805 20.07 98.68 45.56
CA ASN A 805 21.31 99.41 45.28
C ASN A 805 22.20 99.50 46.52
N PHE A 806 23.52 99.45 46.33
CA PHE A 806 24.54 99.72 47.36
C PHE A 806 25.52 100.81 46.87
N LYS A 807 26.39 101.29 47.77
CA LYS A 807 27.36 102.37 47.49
C LYS A 807 28.75 101.81 47.23
N ILE A 808 29.46 102.33 46.24
CA ILE A 808 30.90 102.14 46.02
C ILE A 808 31.57 103.52 46.18
N GLN A 809 32.56 103.65 47.07
CA GLN A 809 33.30 104.90 47.33
C GLN A 809 34.83 104.70 47.28
N GLN A 810 35.61 105.78 47.31
CA GLN A 810 37.08 105.72 47.34
C GLN A 810 37.59 105.06 48.62
#